data_AF-C5MBU2-F1
#
_entry.id   AF-C5MBU2-F1
#
_cell.length_a   1.000
_cell.length_b   1.000
_cell.length_c   1.000
_cell.angle_alpha   90.00
_cell.angle_beta   90.00
_cell.angle_gamma   90.00
#
_symmetry.space_group_name_H-M   'P 1'
#
loop_
_entity.id
_entity.type
_entity.pdbx_description
1 polymer ?
#
loop_
_entity_poly.entity_id
_entity_poly.type
_entity_poly.pdbx_seq_one_letter_code
_entity_poly.pdbx_strand_id
1 'polypeptide(L)'
;MKSKFNLLILLAFIVALTSASYEPDISLVKSRSPSREIKYFDDSSTLLVLRDRKVSISQDDGKTFNEIDSIKEHAIFFEMDPYNNKRAFIMTDSKKQYYTEDQGKSWTGFEIDIFANDMASVPKISFNAENSDYLMISNYECPDGRGLSRRCKHKYFYTKDGFHSKPNQLPVEAHVCRFSRSTKSSQIGKAETIYCSTNQLNSYGHVVESHLYKSDDFFKSRQEINPLDSASGEIIDIKVEEDFMVAVSRTDKFNDNSKISAFISRNGDDFTRADLEIDIKYGVMSFLPSSVSSLFLTIMDYNSKGFKTASFYSSDSSGLHYTKLIDQIAGGHIEKVENIDGAWIANVGVDAQKDYDQDKSLLDNLFGGTFAKDIVTKVSFNDGKDWAMAKLNDNSCKLEDGCSLHLWEYSELDGSGKFVTGPTPGILLGVGNKGKHLANDFTKMKTYVSRDAGATWDKALDFPAVFAFGDQGNVILAVPYNGKKKYDPAKNLFFSLDQGKSWDKVKLEVPIYPLTILTTIDGTSRKFIISGVDEDYSTSEYIYSVDFTNAFDGKTCSDEDFEEFVARQIDDNEPICVYGHREKFKRRKQDAKCFVNKLFEDVKVIDDPCQCTEVDFECNVGFKLSEKGAHVCVPDAKQISKMCQSKKELKLTDKVLVQGNKCDMGNKKLRFYFRRN
;
A
#
# COMPACT_ATOMS: atom_id res chain seq x y z
N MET A 1 27.97 -0.85 74.79
CA MET A 1 27.33 -0.28 73.58
C MET A 1 28.30 -0.45 72.43
N LYS A 2 28.03 -1.10 71.29
CA LYS A 2 26.93 -0.94 70.31
C LYS A 2 26.83 0.47 69.69
N SER A 3 27.35 0.57 68.46
CA SER A 3 26.95 1.41 67.31
C SER A 3 26.37 2.81 67.54
N LYS A 4 27.07 3.83 67.00
CA LYS A 4 26.50 5.06 66.36
C LYS A 4 27.62 6.04 65.92
N PHE A 5 28.47 5.70 64.94
CA PHE A 5 29.39 6.69 64.35
C PHE A 5 29.87 6.39 62.89
N ASN A 6 29.07 5.67 62.08
CA ASN A 6 29.46 5.35 60.70
C ASN A 6 28.26 5.34 59.72
N LEU A 7 27.28 6.25 59.93
CA LEU A 7 26.02 6.29 59.15
C LEU A 7 25.61 7.70 58.66
N LEU A 8 26.49 8.70 58.73
CA LEU A 8 26.19 10.07 58.24
C LEU A 8 27.01 10.51 57.02
N ILE A 9 28.03 9.74 56.60
CA ILE A 9 28.89 10.10 55.45
C ILE A 9 28.51 9.29 54.20
N LEU A 10 27.92 8.09 54.35
CA LEU A 10 27.52 7.23 53.24
C LEU A 10 26.18 7.62 52.57
N LEU A 11 25.56 8.72 52.98
CA LEU A 11 24.21 9.14 52.55
C LEU A 11 24.20 10.45 51.75
N ALA A 12 25.37 11.06 51.50
CA ALA A 12 25.53 12.30 50.75
C ALA A 12 25.97 12.09 49.28
N PHE A 13 26.12 10.84 48.83
CA PHE A 13 26.60 10.49 47.49
C PHE A 13 25.59 9.69 46.64
N ILE A 14 24.31 9.68 47.03
CA ILE A 14 23.23 9.47 46.05
C ILE A 14 23.04 10.79 45.30
N VAL A 15 24.03 11.14 44.47
CA VAL A 15 23.77 12.02 43.33
C VAL A 15 22.77 11.27 42.48
N ALA A 16 21.58 11.84 42.30
CA ALA A 16 20.60 11.24 41.42
C ALA A 16 21.17 11.24 40.00
N LEU A 17 21.56 10.07 39.50
CA LEU A 17 21.71 9.82 38.08
C LEU A 17 20.30 9.75 37.46
N THR A 18 19.60 10.89 37.51
CA THR A 18 18.66 11.25 36.46
C THR A 18 19.49 11.37 35.19
N SER A 19 19.59 10.28 34.43
CA SER A 19 19.85 10.38 33.01
C SER A 19 18.85 11.40 32.46
N ALA A 20 19.33 12.54 31.98
CA ALA A 20 18.46 13.50 31.33
C ALA A 20 17.71 12.77 30.22
N SER A 21 16.37 12.87 30.22
CA SER A 21 15.57 12.40 29.10
C SER A 21 16.08 13.10 27.85
N TYR A 22 16.27 12.35 26.76
CA TYR A 22 16.69 12.95 25.51
C TYR A 22 15.61 13.92 25.03
N GLU A 23 16.01 15.09 24.54
CA GLU A 23 15.11 16.01 23.83
C GLU A 23 15.61 16.13 22.38
N PRO A 24 14.78 15.81 21.36
CA PRO A 24 15.12 16.02 19.96
C PRO A 24 15.21 17.51 19.63
N ASP A 25 15.92 17.83 18.55
CA ASP A 25 15.87 19.19 17.99
C ASP A 25 14.49 19.42 17.33
N ILE A 26 13.83 20.52 17.68
CA ILE A 26 12.49 20.87 17.20
C ILE A 26 12.46 22.31 16.70
N SER A 27 11.96 22.51 15.49
CA SER A 27 11.62 23.83 14.95
C SER A 27 10.16 23.90 14.51
N LEU A 28 9.56 25.09 14.65
CA LEU A 28 8.16 25.35 14.31
C LEU A 28 8.04 26.40 13.19
N VAL A 29 7.33 26.07 12.11
CA VAL A 29 6.92 27.02 11.07
C VAL A 29 5.41 27.20 11.10
N LYS A 30 4.94 28.46 11.16
CA LYS A 30 3.51 28.81 11.07
C LYS A 30 3.13 29.29 9.66
N SER A 31 2.23 28.55 9.01
CA SER A 31 1.62 28.87 7.72
C SER A 31 0.21 29.47 7.89
N ARG A 32 -0.31 30.15 6.86
CA ARG A 32 -1.58 30.93 6.91
C ARG A 32 -2.86 30.13 6.59
N SER A 33 -2.67 28.98 5.96
CA SER A 33 -3.67 28.11 5.34
C SER A 33 -3.12 26.67 5.44
N PRO A 34 -3.96 25.63 5.64
CA PRO A 34 -3.48 24.25 5.60
C PRO A 34 -2.98 23.88 4.21
N SER A 35 -1.92 23.09 4.17
CA SER A 35 -1.48 22.39 2.98
C SER A 35 -2.62 21.51 2.42
N ARG A 36 -2.62 21.34 1.09
CA ARG A 36 -3.41 20.30 0.41
C ARG A 36 -2.62 19.00 0.26
N GLU A 37 -1.29 19.11 0.27
CA GLU A 37 -0.35 18.02 0.03
C GLU A 37 1.03 18.44 0.56
N ILE A 38 1.70 17.55 1.30
CA ILE A 38 3.10 17.63 1.73
C ILE A 38 3.75 16.28 1.42
N LYS A 39 4.88 16.25 0.72
CA LYS A 39 5.66 15.02 0.49
C LYS A 39 7.17 15.30 0.40
N TYR A 40 7.98 14.41 0.96
CA TYR A 40 9.41 14.35 0.68
C TYR A 40 9.67 13.85 -0.75
N PHE A 41 10.78 14.30 -1.35
CA PHE A 41 11.45 13.51 -2.39
C PHE A 41 12.02 12.25 -1.73
N ASP A 42 11.94 11.13 -2.44
CA ASP A 42 12.63 9.92 -2.02
C ASP A 42 14.15 10.19 -1.94
N ASP A 43 14.83 9.56 -0.99
CA ASP A 43 16.25 9.78 -0.66
C ASP A 43 16.67 11.27 -0.49
N SER A 44 15.90 12.10 0.24
CA SER A 44 16.18 13.54 0.37
C SER A 44 15.74 14.21 1.68
N SER A 45 16.39 15.32 2.04
CA SER A 45 15.89 16.34 2.99
C SER A 45 14.91 17.34 2.34
N THR A 46 14.64 17.16 1.05
CA THR A 46 13.80 18.06 0.24
C THR A 46 12.35 17.60 0.27
N LEU A 47 11.44 18.54 0.49
CA LEU A 47 9.99 18.29 0.49
C LEU A 47 9.21 19.42 -0.19
N LEU A 48 8.12 19.05 -0.85
CA LEU A 48 7.22 19.95 -1.57
C LEU A 48 5.89 20.10 -0.82
N VAL A 49 5.35 21.32 -0.82
CA VAL A 49 4.08 21.65 -0.18
C VAL A 49 3.20 22.46 -1.13
N LEU A 50 2.00 21.93 -1.41
CA LEU A 50 0.97 22.60 -2.18
C LEU A 50 -0.01 23.33 -1.25
N ARG A 51 -0.08 24.65 -1.34
CA ARG A 51 -0.95 25.51 -0.52
C ARG A 51 -1.49 26.65 -1.37
N ASP A 52 -2.79 26.95 -1.28
CA ASP A 52 -3.46 28.03 -2.03
C ASP A 52 -3.20 28.05 -3.57
N ARG A 53 -2.98 26.86 -4.15
CA ARG A 53 -2.56 26.63 -5.55
C ARG A 53 -1.16 27.17 -5.92
N LYS A 54 -0.27 27.31 -4.95
CA LYS A 54 1.18 27.48 -5.14
C LYS A 54 1.93 26.27 -4.60
N VAL A 55 3.09 25.95 -5.18
CA VAL A 55 4.04 25.02 -4.58
C VAL A 55 5.16 25.81 -3.88
N SER A 56 5.47 25.39 -2.67
CA SER A 56 6.63 25.82 -1.89
C SER A 56 7.54 24.64 -1.60
N ILE A 57 8.84 24.90 -1.45
CA ILE A 57 9.89 23.91 -1.24
C ILE A 57 10.63 24.18 0.07
N SER A 58 10.91 23.10 0.79
CA SER A 58 11.90 23.02 1.87
C SER A 58 13.05 22.14 1.39
N GLN A 59 14.29 22.48 1.76
CA GLN A 59 15.50 21.67 1.48
C GLN A 59 16.23 21.23 2.76
N ASP A 60 15.68 21.59 3.92
CA ASP A 60 16.27 21.47 5.25
C ASP A 60 15.35 20.72 6.23
N ASP A 61 14.58 19.75 5.72
CA ASP A 61 13.63 18.93 6.50
C ASP A 61 12.54 19.76 7.21
N GLY A 62 12.01 20.76 6.51
CA GLY A 62 10.86 21.58 6.93
C GLY A 62 11.21 22.77 7.81
N LYS A 63 12.50 23.02 8.08
CA LYS A 63 12.93 24.14 8.93
C LYS A 63 12.73 25.49 8.25
N THR A 64 12.82 25.57 6.92
CA THR A 64 12.45 26.76 6.13
C THR A 64 11.70 26.42 4.84
N PHE A 65 10.71 27.25 4.48
CA PHE A 65 9.90 27.08 3.26
C PHE A 65 10.00 28.31 2.36
N ASN A 66 10.21 28.08 1.06
CA ASN A 66 10.33 29.13 0.04
C ASN A 66 9.32 28.87 -1.08
N GLU A 67 8.69 29.91 -1.65
CA GLU A 67 7.88 29.74 -2.87
C GLU A 67 8.79 29.45 -4.08
N ILE A 68 8.35 28.58 -4.99
CA ILE A 68 9.12 28.24 -6.20
C ILE A 68 8.97 29.36 -7.23
N ASP A 69 9.84 30.36 -7.14
CA ASP A 69 9.70 31.65 -7.86
C ASP A 69 9.71 31.52 -9.40
N SER A 70 10.21 30.42 -9.97
CA SER A 70 10.15 30.14 -11.42
C SER A 70 8.76 29.76 -11.93
N ILE A 71 7.83 29.37 -11.04
CA ILE A 71 6.46 28.95 -11.35
C ILE A 71 5.50 30.11 -11.03
N LYS A 72 4.72 30.56 -12.02
CA LYS A 72 3.80 31.72 -11.89
C LYS A 72 2.33 31.34 -12.13
N GLU A 73 2.10 30.16 -12.70
CA GLU A 73 0.82 29.54 -12.99
C GLU A 73 0.29 28.79 -11.75
N HIS A 74 -1.03 28.56 -11.62
CA HIS A 74 -1.56 27.93 -10.40
C HIS A 74 -1.38 26.40 -10.44
N ALA A 75 -0.77 25.82 -9.41
CA ALA A 75 -0.61 24.38 -9.27
C ALA A 75 -1.90 23.67 -8.84
N ILE A 76 -2.23 22.57 -9.53
CA ILE A 76 -3.40 21.70 -9.26
C ILE A 76 -3.01 20.60 -8.26
N PHE A 77 -1.88 19.94 -8.52
CA PHE A 77 -1.24 18.87 -7.74
C PHE A 77 0.25 18.79 -8.11
N PHE A 78 1.03 18.02 -7.36
CA PHE A 78 2.36 17.58 -7.80
C PHE A 78 2.51 16.06 -7.63
N GLU A 79 3.44 15.45 -8.36
CA GLU A 79 3.63 13.99 -8.36
C GLU A 79 5.14 13.68 -8.38
N MET A 80 5.60 12.92 -7.37
CA MET A 80 6.98 12.41 -7.31
C MET A 80 7.12 11.20 -8.24
N ASP A 81 8.27 11.03 -8.89
CA ASP A 81 8.51 9.90 -9.79
C ASP A 81 8.88 8.63 -8.98
N PRO A 82 8.07 7.56 -8.98
CA PRO A 82 8.29 6.37 -8.17
C PRO A 82 9.50 5.52 -8.62
N TYR A 83 10.12 5.86 -9.76
CA TYR A 83 11.28 5.17 -10.30
C TYR A 83 12.51 6.09 -10.48
N ASN A 84 12.39 7.38 -10.15
CA ASN A 84 13.50 8.34 -10.18
C ASN A 84 13.40 9.32 -8.99
N ASN A 85 14.08 9.00 -7.89
CA ASN A 85 14.15 9.76 -6.63
C ASN A 85 14.59 11.24 -6.75
N LYS A 86 15.05 11.68 -7.92
CA LYS A 86 15.40 13.09 -8.19
C LYS A 86 14.31 13.88 -8.90
N ARG A 87 13.29 13.19 -9.43
CA ARG A 87 12.31 13.77 -10.35
C ARG A 87 10.93 13.91 -9.72
N ALA A 88 10.32 15.06 -10.00
CA ALA A 88 8.95 15.36 -9.64
C ALA A 88 8.33 16.29 -10.68
N PHE A 89 7.01 16.27 -10.76
CA PHE A 89 6.20 17.01 -11.71
C PHE A 89 5.23 17.93 -10.99
N ILE A 90 5.07 19.17 -11.47
CA ILE A 90 4.04 20.11 -11.00
C ILE A 90 3.10 20.37 -12.18
N MET A 91 1.83 20.00 -12.01
CA MET A 91 0.77 20.26 -12.99
C MET A 91 0.00 21.53 -12.62
N THR A 92 -0.24 22.39 -13.60
CA THR A 92 -0.83 23.72 -13.45
C THR A 92 -2.14 23.86 -14.21
N ASP A 93 -2.96 24.87 -13.89
CA ASP A 93 -4.20 25.21 -14.63
C ASP A 93 -3.98 25.84 -16.02
N SER A 94 -2.75 25.75 -16.55
CA SER A 94 -2.35 26.28 -17.85
C SER A 94 -1.89 25.18 -18.82
N LYS A 95 -1.38 25.58 -19.99
CA LYS A 95 -0.69 24.64 -20.92
C LYS A 95 0.77 24.35 -20.55
N LYS A 96 1.32 25.09 -19.58
CA LYS A 96 2.73 25.02 -19.17
C LYS A 96 2.83 24.26 -17.86
N GLN A 97 3.50 23.12 -17.92
CA GLN A 97 3.75 22.21 -16.80
C GLN A 97 5.22 22.27 -16.44
N TYR A 98 5.58 21.75 -15.26
CA TYR A 98 6.97 21.79 -14.79
C TYR A 98 7.45 20.43 -14.32
N TYR A 99 8.76 20.21 -14.45
CA TYR A 99 9.48 19.11 -13.81
C TYR A 99 10.81 19.59 -13.23
N THR A 100 11.38 18.77 -12.36
CA THR A 100 12.74 18.88 -11.83
C THR A 100 13.44 17.53 -11.97
N GLU A 101 14.76 17.49 -12.06
CA GLU A 101 15.55 16.25 -12.04
C GLU A 101 16.75 16.33 -11.07
N ASP A 102 16.69 17.27 -10.12
CA ASP A 102 17.75 17.55 -9.14
C ASP A 102 17.23 17.68 -7.70
N GLN A 103 16.06 17.11 -7.42
CA GLN A 103 15.28 17.32 -6.18
C GLN A 103 14.92 18.80 -5.96
N GLY A 104 14.26 19.39 -6.95
CA GLY A 104 13.62 20.71 -6.86
C GLY A 104 14.55 21.92 -6.75
N LYS A 105 15.87 21.75 -6.96
CA LYS A 105 16.85 22.85 -6.97
C LYS A 105 16.71 23.70 -8.24
N SER A 106 16.32 23.08 -9.35
CA SER A 106 15.88 23.76 -10.57
C SER A 106 14.57 23.16 -11.10
N TRP A 107 13.83 23.96 -11.85
CA TRP A 107 12.53 23.61 -12.42
C TRP A 107 12.46 24.05 -13.88
N THR A 108 12.23 23.09 -14.76
CA THR A 108 12.13 23.28 -16.22
C THR A 108 10.66 23.20 -16.64
N GLY A 109 10.23 24.14 -17.48
CA GLY A 109 8.86 24.19 -18.00
C GLY A 109 8.71 23.52 -19.36
N PHE A 110 7.63 22.78 -19.57
CA PHE A 110 7.25 22.18 -20.86
C PHE A 110 5.80 22.47 -21.21
N GLU A 111 5.46 22.45 -22.51
CA GLU A 111 4.10 22.73 -23.01
C GLU A 111 3.34 21.47 -23.42
N ILE A 112 2.12 21.31 -22.91
CA ILE A 112 1.22 20.23 -23.25
C ILE A 112 -0.25 20.68 -23.10
N ASP A 113 -1.08 20.37 -24.09
CA ASP A 113 -2.45 20.86 -24.20
C ASP A 113 -3.45 19.96 -23.46
N ILE A 114 -3.30 19.87 -22.14
CA ILE A 114 -4.06 18.94 -21.27
C ILE A 114 -5.48 19.47 -20.98
N PHE A 115 -5.67 20.79 -20.95
CA PHE A 115 -6.89 21.48 -20.54
C PHE A 115 -7.47 22.34 -21.67
N ALA A 116 -7.93 21.68 -22.72
CA ALA A 116 -8.46 22.38 -23.90
C ALA A 116 -9.82 23.07 -23.66
N ASN A 117 -10.69 22.49 -22.81
CA ASN A 117 -12.05 22.97 -22.53
C ASN A 117 -12.45 22.63 -21.07
N ASP A 118 -11.96 23.43 -20.11
CA ASP A 118 -12.09 23.24 -18.66
C ASP A 118 -11.50 21.94 -18.07
N MET A 119 -11.31 21.91 -16.75
CA MET A 119 -10.77 20.75 -16.02
C MET A 119 -11.86 19.74 -15.69
N ALA A 120 -12.17 18.84 -16.63
CA ALA A 120 -13.12 17.75 -16.41
C ALA A 120 -12.61 16.66 -15.44
N SER A 121 -11.28 16.53 -15.31
CA SER A 121 -10.59 15.63 -14.40
C SER A 121 -9.20 16.17 -14.07
N VAL A 122 -8.60 15.69 -12.97
CA VAL A 122 -7.16 15.87 -12.71
C VAL A 122 -6.37 14.97 -13.67
N PRO A 123 -5.32 15.48 -14.35
CA PRO A 123 -4.45 14.65 -15.19
C PRO A 123 -3.79 13.52 -14.41
N LYS A 124 -3.46 12.42 -15.09
CA LYS A 124 -2.66 11.34 -14.53
C LYS A 124 -1.33 11.20 -15.28
N ILE A 125 -0.22 11.09 -14.55
CA ILE A 125 1.04 10.60 -15.09
C ILE A 125 1.04 9.07 -15.04
N SER A 126 1.63 8.43 -16.06
CA SER A 126 1.88 6.99 -16.10
C SER A 126 3.37 6.77 -16.36
N PHE A 127 4.02 6.15 -15.39
CA PHE A 127 5.46 5.91 -15.36
C PHE A 127 5.81 4.57 -16.00
N ASN A 128 7.09 4.42 -16.35
CA ASN A 128 7.66 3.19 -16.85
C ASN A 128 8.85 2.79 -15.96
N ALA A 129 8.80 1.56 -15.45
CA ALA A 129 9.73 1.05 -14.45
C ALA A 129 11.03 0.48 -15.05
N GLU A 130 11.06 0.21 -16.35
CA GLU A 130 12.26 -0.27 -17.07
C GLU A 130 13.05 0.90 -17.67
N ASN A 131 12.36 1.90 -18.21
CA ASN A 131 12.98 3.12 -18.75
C ASN A 131 12.26 4.37 -18.21
N SER A 132 12.91 5.06 -17.28
CA SER A 132 12.39 6.25 -16.63
C SER A 132 11.94 7.35 -17.61
N ASP A 133 12.56 7.48 -18.77
CA ASP A 133 12.32 8.60 -19.67
C ASP A 133 11.07 8.38 -20.56
N TYR A 134 10.46 7.20 -20.47
CA TYR A 134 9.21 6.84 -21.15
C TYR A 134 8.03 7.12 -20.23
N LEU A 135 7.47 8.33 -20.34
CA LEU A 135 6.34 8.77 -19.53
C LEU A 135 5.13 9.08 -20.43
N MET A 136 3.94 8.88 -19.88
CA MET A 136 2.67 9.29 -20.49
C MET A 136 1.89 10.22 -19.56
N ILE A 137 1.23 11.22 -20.12
CA ILE A 137 0.25 12.07 -19.42
C ILE A 137 -1.11 11.87 -20.09
N SER A 138 -2.17 11.69 -19.29
CA SER A 138 -3.54 11.56 -19.80
C SER A 138 -4.56 12.39 -19.04
N ASN A 139 -5.61 12.81 -19.74
CA ASN A 139 -6.74 13.57 -19.19
C ASN A 139 -8.00 13.41 -20.04
N TYR A 140 -9.19 13.64 -19.48
CA TYR A 140 -10.44 13.68 -20.24
C TYR A 140 -10.72 15.07 -20.83
N GLU A 141 -11.00 15.11 -22.13
CA GLU A 141 -11.52 16.28 -22.85
C GLU A 141 -13.04 16.11 -23.03
N CYS A 142 -13.83 17.00 -22.43
CA CYS A 142 -15.30 16.96 -22.50
C CYS A 142 -15.84 18.05 -23.45
N PRO A 143 -16.73 17.74 -24.42
CA PRO A 143 -17.16 18.70 -25.44
C PRO A 143 -17.88 19.96 -24.95
N ASP A 144 -18.49 19.91 -23.77
CA ASP A 144 -19.38 20.98 -23.26
C ASP A 144 -18.81 21.72 -22.03
N GLY A 145 -17.55 21.46 -21.63
CA GLY A 145 -16.93 21.95 -20.37
C GLY A 145 -17.55 21.39 -19.07
N ARG A 146 -18.65 20.65 -19.17
CA ARG A 146 -19.33 19.99 -18.04
C ARG A 146 -18.59 18.72 -17.62
N GLY A 147 -18.79 18.32 -16.36
CA GLY A 147 -18.13 17.16 -15.76
C GLY A 147 -18.36 15.83 -16.50
N LEU A 148 -17.54 14.84 -16.13
CA LEU A 148 -17.36 13.56 -16.83
C LEU A 148 -18.66 12.94 -17.37
N SER A 149 -18.63 12.59 -18.66
CA SER A 149 -19.74 11.97 -19.39
C SER A 149 -19.21 11.04 -20.47
N ARG A 150 -20.05 10.13 -20.99
CA ARG A 150 -19.70 9.22 -22.09
C ARG A 150 -19.28 9.90 -23.41
N ARG A 151 -19.42 11.23 -23.53
CA ARG A 151 -18.93 12.01 -24.68
C ARG A 151 -17.51 12.56 -24.50
N CYS A 152 -16.90 12.40 -23.33
CA CYS A 152 -15.55 12.88 -23.09
C CYS A 152 -14.51 11.91 -23.67
N LYS A 153 -13.51 12.43 -24.38
CA LYS A 153 -12.43 11.64 -24.98
C LYS A 153 -11.23 11.60 -24.04
N HIS A 154 -10.64 10.42 -23.84
CA HIS A 154 -9.40 10.31 -23.06
C HIS A 154 -8.22 10.65 -23.99
N LYS A 155 -7.59 11.81 -23.79
CA LYS A 155 -6.37 12.19 -24.51
C LYS A 155 -5.16 11.63 -23.81
N TYR A 156 -4.23 11.12 -24.60
CA TYR A 156 -2.94 10.59 -24.18
C TYR A 156 -1.82 11.32 -24.90
N PHE A 157 -0.79 11.72 -24.15
CA PHE A 157 0.47 12.26 -24.67
C PHE A 157 1.64 11.46 -24.09
N TYR A 158 2.77 11.41 -24.80
CA TYR A 158 3.97 10.69 -24.38
C TYR A 158 5.27 11.46 -24.66
N THR A 159 6.29 11.16 -23.88
CA THR A 159 7.70 11.56 -24.06
C THR A 159 8.57 10.31 -24.25
N LYS A 160 9.81 10.51 -24.73
CA LYS A 160 10.87 9.48 -24.74
C LYS A 160 12.17 10.00 -24.11
N ASP A 161 12.05 11.09 -23.37
CA ASP A 161 13.11 12.01 -22.98
C ASP A 161 12.70 12.82 -21.73
N GLY A 162 11.92 12.24 -20.81
CA GLY A 162 11.58 12.87 -19.51
C GLY A 162 10.83 14.22 -19.58
N PHE A 163 10.23 14.55 -20.74
CA PHE A 163 9.70 15.88 -21.11
C PHE A 163 10.75 16.99 -21.36
N HIS A 164 12.01 16.63 -21.67
CA HIS A 164 13.02 17.56 -22.19
C HIS A 164 12.57 18.21 -23.51
N SER A 165 11.79 17.50 -24.33
CA SER A 165 11.11 18.04 -25.52
C SER A 165 9.58 18.00 -25.38
N LYS A 166 8.89 18.69 -26.31
CA LYS A 166 7.43 18.78 -26.32
C LYS A 166 6.80 17.40 -26.52
N PRO A 167 5.94 16.91 -25.61
CA PRO A 167 5.38 15.58 -25.71
C PRO A 167 4.47 15.42 -26.92
N ASN A 168 4.48 14.22 -27.48
CA ASN A 168 3.72 13.85 -28.67
C ASN A 168 2.35 13.33 -28.26
N GLN A 169 1.28 13.69 -28.98
CA GLN A 169 -0.01 13.02 -28.78
C GLN A 169 0.10 11.56 -29.23
N LEU A 170 -0.39 10.63 -28.42
CA LEU A 170 -0.44 9.21 -28.80
C LEU A 170 -1.47 9.06 -29.95
N PRO A 171 -1.11 8.44 -31.10
CA PRO A 171 -1.96 8.40 -32.30
C PRO A 171 -3.09 7.35 -32.22
N VAL A 172 -3.85 7.35 -31.12
CA VAL A 172 -4.97 6.44 -30.86
C VAL A 172 -6.06 7.16 -30.07
N GLU A 173 -7.32 7.01 -30.47
CA GLU A 173 -8.47 7.43 -29.66
C GLU A 173 -8.86 6.26 -28.73
N ALA A 174 -8.23 6.23 -27.55
CA ALA A 174 -8.35 5.16 -26.57
C ALA A 174 -9.30 5.52 -25.42
N HIS A 175 -9.84 4.49 -24.76
CA HIS A 175 -10.56 4.63 -23.49
C HIS A 175 -9.60 4.55 -22.30
N VAL A 176 -8.73 3.52 -22.30
CA VAL A 176 -7.65 3.35 -21.33
C VAL A 176 -6.37 2.88 -22.03
N CYS A 177 -5.21 3.40 -21.60
CA CYS A 177 -3.88 2.92 -21.99
C CYS A 177 -2.96 2.69 -20.78
N ARG A 178 -2.01 1.76 -20.90
CA ARG A 178 -0.92 1.46 -19.93
C ARG A 178 0.37 1.08 -20.65
N PHE A 179 1.53 1.40 -20.08
CA PHE A 179 2.78 0.70 -20.41
C PHE A 179 2.70 -0.74 -19.90
N SER A 180 3.32 -1.69 -20.60
CA SER A 180 3.46 -3.06 -20.10
C SER A 180 4.46 -3.16 -18.95
N ARG A 181 5.46 -2.26 -18.94
CA ARG A 181 6.48 -2.10 -17.90
C ARG A 181 6.08 -1.05 -16.87
N SER A 182 4.85 -1.11 -16.37
CA SER A 182 4.35 -0.21 -15.31
C SER A 182 4.77 -0.65 -13.89
N THR A 183 5.52 -1.73 -13.73
CA THR A 183 6.02 -2.27 -12.46
C THR A 183 7.47 -2.77 -12.65
N LYS A 184 8.27 -2.83 -11.57
CA LYS A 184 9.66 -3.33 -11.64
C LYS A 184 9.71 -4.83 -11.97
N SER A 185 8.70 -5.60 -11.57
CA SER A 185 8.62 -7.05 -11.78
C SER A 185 8.18 -7.43 -13.20
N SER A 186 7.34 -6.63 -13.86
CA SER A 186 6.76 -6.98 -15.16
C SER A 186 7.79 -7.28 -16.23
N GLN A 187 7.71 -8.49 -16.80
CA GLN A 187 8.49 -8.91 -17.98
C GLN A 187 7.67 -8.90 -19.27
N ILE A 188 6.52 -8.21 -19.27
CA ILE A 188 5.59 -8.18 -20.40
C ILE A 188 6.07 -7.18 -21.44
N GLY A 189 6.25 -7.62 -22.68
CA GLY A 189 6.69 -6.77 -23.79
C GLY A 189 8.08 -6.13 -23.57
N LYS A 190 8.30 -4.98 -24.20
CA LYS A 190 9.49 -4.12 -24.07
C LYS A 190 9.15 -2.87 -23.25
N ALA A 191 10.16 -2.07 -22.90
CA ALA A 191 9.94 -0.73 -22.36
C ALA A 191 9.01 0.13 -23.24
N GLU A 192 9.09 0.05 -24.57
CA GLU A 192 8.22 0.79 -25.50
C GLU A 192 6.78 0.25 -25.60
N THR A 193 6.49 -0.94 -25.05
CA THR A 193 5.21 -1.62 -25.30
C THR A 193 4.08 -0.96 -24.51
N ILE A 194 3.08 -0.46 -25.23
CA ILE A 194 1.86 0.15 -24.68
C ILE A 194 0.65 -0.68 -25.13
N TYR A 195 -0.26 -0.94 -24.19
CA TYR A 195 -1.58 -1.52 -24.44
C TYR A 195 -2.65 -0.44 -24.30
N CYS A 196 -3.59 -0.37 -25.24
CA CYS A 196 -4.73 0.55 -25.21
C CYS A 196 -6.02 -0.17 -25.62
N SER A 197 -7.13 0.09 -24.92
CA SER A 197 -8.47 -0.27 -25.41
C SER A 197 -9.09 0.87 -26.22
N THR A 198 -9.89 0.53 -27.23
CA THR A 198 -10.62 1.52 -28.06
C THR A 198 -12.05 1.07 -28.29
N ASN A 199 -13.00 1.98 -28.12
CA ASN A 199 -14.44 1.71 -28.27
C ASN A 199 -14.97 2.28 -29.57
N GLN A 200 -15.59 1.45 -30.42
CA GLN A 200 -16.42 1.91 -31.53
C GLN A 200 -17.78 2.34 -30.97
N LEU A 201 -18.22 3.57 -31.27
CA LEU A 201 -19.48 4.14 -30.78
C LEU A 201 -20.55 4.19 -31.89
N ASN A 202 -21.83 4.06 -31.50
CA ASN A 202 -22.96 4.34 -32.40
C ASN A 202 -23.35 5.85 -32.38
N SER A 203 -24.36 6.21 -33.18
CA SER A 203 -24.91 7.58 -33.27
C SER A 203 -25.49 8.14 -31.96
N TYR A 204 -25.66 7.32 -30.92
CA TYR A 204 -26.12 7.71 -29.58
C TYR A 204 -24.98 7.74 -28.54
N GLY A 205 -23.74 7.46 -28.95
CA GLY A 205 -22.58 7.39 -28.04
C GLY A 205 -22.54 6.14 -27.17
N HIS A 206 -23.20 5.05 -27.58
CA HIS A 206 -23.09 3.75 -26.91
C HIS A 206 -22.02 2.88 -27.57
N VAL A 207 -21.29 2.09 -26.78
CA VAL A 207 -20.28 1.16 -27.27
C VAL A 207 -20.92 0.05 -28.09
N VAL A 208 -20.37 -0.18 -29.29
CA VAL A 208 -20.76 -1.23 -30.23
C VAL A 208 -19.71 -2.34 -30.23
N GLU A 209 -18.43 -1.99 -30.28
CA GLU A 209 -17.32 -2.96 -30.18
C GLU A 209 -16.19 -2.35 -29.34
N SER A 210 -15.45 -3.20 -28.62
CA SER A 210 -14.37 -2.81 -27.70
C SER A 210 -13.12 -3.66 -27.91
N HIS A 211 -12.11 -3.09 -28.55
CA HIS A 211 -10.90 -3.79 -28.99
C HIS A 211 -9.73 -3.51 -28.04
N LEU A 212 -8.80 -4.47 -27.92
CA LEU A 212 -7.52 -4.28 -27.22
C LEU A 212 -6.40 -4.26 -28.25
N TYR A 213 -5.62 -3.17 -28.28
CA TYR A 213 -4.47 -3.01 -29.16
C TYR A 213 -3.15 -2.97 -28.37
N LYS A 214 -2.15 -3.66 -28.90
CA LYS A 214 -0.73 -3.62 -28.48
C LYS A 214 0.07 -2.80 -29.49
N SER A 215 1.05 -2.03 -29.02
CA SER A 215 2.05 -1.38 -29.87
C SER A 215 3.41 -1.37 -29.19
N ASP A 216 4.47 -1.68 -29.94
CA ASP A 216 5.88 -1.61 -29.50
C ASP A 216 6.59 -0.33 -29.98
N ASP A 217 5.87 0.63 -30.59
CA ASP A 217 6.47 1.81 -31.23
C ASP A 217 5.79 3.15 -30.91
N PHE A 218 4.95 3.16 -29.85
CA PHE A 218 4.09 4.27 -29.44
C PHE A 218 2.98 4.58 -30.45
N PHE A 219 2.28 3.51 -30.87
CA PHE A 219 1.09 3.48 -31.73
C PHE A 219 1.29 3.97 -33.18
N LYS A 220 2.54 4.04 -33.68
CA LYS A 220 2.80 4.23 -35.12
C LYS A 220 2.38 3.01 -35.92
N SER A 221 2.54 1.83 -35.34
CA SER A 221 1.88 0.58 -35.71
C SER A 221 1.16 0.00 -34.49
N ARG A 222 0.14 -0.85 -34.74
CA ARG A 222 -0.61 -1.54 -33.69
C ARG A 222 -1.04 -2.93 -34.15
N GLN A 223 -1.04 -3.88 -33.23
CA GLN A 223 -1.56 -5.23 -33.39
C GLN A 223 -2.83 -5.37 -32.53
N GLU A 224 -3.89 -5.97 -33.08
CA GLU A 224 -5.05 -6.34 -32.27
C GLU A 224 -4.74 -7.61 -31.47
N ILE A 225 -5.05 -7.57 -30.18
CA ILE A 225 -5.05 -8.75 -29.31
C ILE A 225 -6.41 -9.42 -29.46
N ASN A 226 -6.43 -10.76 -29.53
CA ASN A 226 -7.62 -11.55 -29.84
C ASN A 226 -8.86 -11.08 -29.01
N PRO A 227 -10.04 -10.91 -29.65
CA PRO A 227 -11.14 -10.14 -29.08
C PRO A 227 -11.62 -10.69 -27.73
N LEU A 228 -11.53 -9.83 -26.70
CA LEU A 228 -11.87 -10.16 -25.30
C LEU A 228 -13.39 -10.05 -25.08
N ASP A 229 -14.13 -10.91 -25.77
CA ASP A 229 -15.59 -10.82 -25.94
C ASP A 229 -16.04 -9.46 -26.52
N SER A 230 -15.19 -8.85 -27.36
CA SER A 230 -15.29 -7.47 -27.89
C SER A 230 -16.62 -7.08 -28.54
N ALA A 231 -17.44 -8.05 -28.96
CA ALA A 231 -18.76 -7.84 -29.55
C ALA A 231 -19.91 -7.77 -28.52
N SER A 232 -19.71 -8.21 -27.27
CA SER A 232 -20.71 -8.12 -26.19
C SER A 232 -20.23 -7.27 -25.01
N GLY A 233 -18.93 -7.29 -24.70
CA GLY A 233 -18.33 -6.58 -23.59
C GLY A 233 -17.76 -5.20 -23.90
N GLU A 234 -17.18 -4.57 -22.87
CA GLU A 234 -16.56 -3.24 -22.88
C GLU A 234 -15.34 -3.25 -21.94
N ILE A 235 -14.15 -2.94 -22.45
CA ILE A 235 -12.90 -2.93 -21.67
C ILE A 235 -12.79 -1.59 -20.92
N ILE A 236 -13.07 -1.65 -19.62
CA ILE A 236 -13.20 -0.48 -18.74
C ILE A 236 -11.90 -0.07 -18.04
N ASP A 237 -10.98 -1.00 -17.79
CA ASP A 237 -9.63 -0.70 -17.28
C ASP A 237 -8.61 -1.72 -17.80
N ILE A 238 -7.34 -1.32 -17.80
CA ILE A 238 -6.18 -2.18 -18.00
C ILE A 238 -5.25 -1.93 -16.81
N LYS A 239 -4.69 -2.99 -16.21
CA LYS A 239 -3.72 -2.92 -15.12
C LYS A 239 -2.50 -3.79 -15.41
N VAL A 240 -1.38 -3.45 -14.79
CA VAL A 240 -0.22 -4.33 -14.66
C VAL A 240 0.08 -4.40 -13.18
N GLU A 241 -0.12 -5.58 -12.60
CA GLU A 241 0.13 -5.85 -11.18
C GLU A 241 1.20 -6.95 -11.14
N GLU A 242 2.34 -6.70 -10.49
CA GLU A 242 3.56 -7.52 -10.63
C GLU A 242 3.87 -7.83 -12.12
N ASP A 243 3.92 -9.10 -12.52
CA ASP A 243 4.08 -9.57 -13.90
C ASP A 243 2.78 -10.13 -14.52
N PHE A 244 1.61 -9.68 -14.04
CA PHE A 244 0.30 -9.94 -14.63
C PHE A 244 -0.24 -8.72 -15.39
N MET A 245 -0.61 -8.91 -16.67
CA MET A 245 -1.46 -7.96 -17.41
C MET A 245 -2.92 -8.32 -17.19
N VAL A 246 -3.73 -7.37 -16.71
CA VAL A 246 -5.16 -7.53 -16.43
C VAL A 246 -5.96 -6.58 -17.33
N ALA A 247 -6.82 -7.13 -18.18
CA ALA A 247 -7.85 -6.36 -18.88
C ALA A 247 -9.21 -6.60 -18.20
N VAL A 248 -9.80 -5.55 -17.64
CA VAL A 248 -11.08 -5.60 -16.93
C VAL A 248 -12.19 -5.27 -17.92
N SER A 249 -13.09 -6.23 -18.15
CA SER A 249 -14.17 -6.10 -19.14
C SER A 249 -15.55 -6.28 -18.50
N ARG A 250 -16.46 -5.35 -18.79
CA ARG A 250 -17.88 -5.46 -18.49
C ARG A 250 -18.53 -6.45 -19.46
N THR A 251 -19.40 -7.35 -18.99
CA THR A 251 -19.94 -8.46 -19.81
C THR A 251 -21.08 -8.07 -20.75
N ASP A 252 -21.82 -7.00 -20.42
CA ASP A 252 -22.85 -6.40 -21.28
C ASP A 252 -22.66 -4.87 -21.28
N LYS A 253 -22.12 -4.37 -22.40
CA LYS A 253 -21.82 -2.96 -22.67
C LYS A 253 -23.04 -2.02 -22.68
N PHE A 254 -24.27 -2.55 -22.73
CA PHE A 254 -25.49 -1.74 -22.69
C PHE A 254 -26.03 -1.52 -21.28
N ASN A 255 -25.65 -2.36 -20.32
CA ASN A 255 -26.04 -2.27 -18.92
C ASN A 255 -24.82 -1.94 -18.06
N ASP A 256 -24.77 -0.71 -17.52
CA ASP A 256 -23.68 -0.27 -16.63
C ASP A 256 -23.52 -1.16 -15.38
N ASN A 257 -24.59 -1.88 -15.01
CA ASN A 257 -24.72 -2.77 -13.86
C ASN A 257 -24.79 -4.25 -14.30
N SER A 258 -24.02 -4.62 -15.33
CA SER A 258 -23.79 -6.03 -15.69
C SER A 258 -22.61 -6.61 -14.88
N LYS A 259 -22.16 -7.83 -15.21
CA LYS A 259 -20.98 -8.40 -14.54
C LYS A 259 -19.68 -7.80 -15.08
N ILE A 260 -18.62 -7.92 -14.31
CA ILE A 260 -17.23 -7.80 -14.75
C ILE A 260 -16.64 -9.20 -14.89
N SER A 261 -15.80 -9.36 -15.91
CA SER A 261 -14.85 -10.45 -16.08
C SER A 261 -13.43 -9.87 -16.14
N ALA A 262 -12.49 -10.49 -15.42
CA ALA A 262 -11.07 -10.20 -15.59
C ALA A 262 -10.47 -11.13 -16.67
N PHE A 263 -9.70 -10.55 -17.59
CA PHE A 263 -8.90 -11.29 -18.56
C PHE A 263 -7.42 -11.10 -18.21
N ILE A 264 -6.70 -12.19 -18.03
CA ILE A 264 -5.34 -12.19 -17.49
C ILE A 264 -4.36 -12.71 -18.54
N SER A 265 -3.16 -12.15 -18.57
CA SER A 265 -2.05 -12.62 -19.40
C SER A 265 -0.70 -12.44 -18.70
N ARG A 266 0.19 -13.44 -18.82
CA ARG A 266 1.59 -13.40 -18.36
C ARG A 266 2.59 -12.99 -19.45
N ASN A 267 2.18 -13.02 -20.73
CA ASN A 267 2.99 -12.60 -21.88
C ASN A 267 2.46 -11.34 -22.58
N GLY A 268 1.20 -10.94 -22.30
CA GLY A 268 0.53 -9.79 -22.92
C GLY A 268 -0.07 -10.09 -24.31
N ASP A 269 0.05 -11.32 -24.81
CA ASP A 269 -0.49 -11.75 -26.11
C ASP A 269 -1.63 -12.76 -25.93
N ASP A 270 -1.45 -13.73 -25.04
CA ASP A 270 -2.44 -14.74 -24.68
C ASP A 270 -3.24 -14.31 -23.45
N PHE A 271 -4.36 -13.63 -23.67
CA PHE A 271 -5.34 -13.35 -22.61
C PHE A 271 -6.32 -14.50 -22.44
N THR A 272 -6.64 -14.84 -21.19
CA THR A 272 -7.68 -15.83 -20.84
C THR A 272 -8.57 -15.26 -19.73
N ARG A 273 -9.88 -15.51 -19.80
CA ARG A 273 -10.81 -15.07 -18.75
C ARG A 273 -10.56 -15.89 -17.48
N ALA A 274 -10.41 -15.22 -16.35
CA ALA A 274 -10.39 -15.86 -15.03
C ALA A 274 -11.75 -16.51 -14.69
N ASP A 275 -11.78 -17.39 -13.70
CA ASP A 275 -13.03 -17.95 -13.14
C ASP A 275 -13.75 -17.01 -12.16
N LEU A 276 -13.24 -15.78 -12.01
CA LEU A 276 -13.80 -14.72 -11.20
C LEU A 276 -14.82 -13.86 -11.97
N GLU A 277 -16.11 -14.18 -11.83
CA GLU A 277 -17.22 -13.34 -12.27
C GLU A 277 -17.75 -12.46 -11.14
N ILE A 278 -17.65 -11.14 -11.27
CA ILE A 278 -18.11 -10.16 -10.28
C ILE A 278 -19.39 -9.49 -10.80
N ASP A 279 -20.45 -9.37 -10.00
CA ASP A 279 -21.61 -8.54 -10.36
C ASP A 279 -21.38 -7.11 -9.87
N ILE A 280 -21.38 -6.10 -10.76
CA ILE A 280 -21.13 -4.69 -10.39
C ILE A 280 -22.15 -4.20 -9.34
N LYS A 281 -23.39 -4.73 -9.33
CA LYS A 281 -24.41 -4.39 -8.32
C LYS A 281 -24.02 -4.83 -6.91
N TYR A 282 -23.19 -5.88 -6.83
CA TYR A 282 -22.73 -6.52 -5.62
C TYR A 282 -21.19 -6.49 -5.52
N GLY A 283 -20.53 -5.54 -6.19
CA GLY A 283 -19.26 -5.05 -5.70
C GLY A 283 -18.31 -4.31 -6.64
N VAL A 284 -17.28 -3.74 -6.00
CA VAL A 284 -16.09 -3.13 -6.62
C VAL A 284 -14.89 -4.03 -6.33
N MET A 285 -14.07 -4.27 -7.36
CA MET A 285 -12.79 -4.98 -7.27
C MET A 285 -11.65 -4.00 -6.96
N SER A 286 -10.86 -4.29 -5.93
CA SER A 286 -9.60 -3.60 -5.62
C SER A 286 -8.47 -4.61 -5.53
N PHE A 287 -7.36 -4.37 -6.24
CA PHE A 287 -6.14 -5.16 -6.08
C PHE A 287 -5.40 -4.75 -4.81
N LEU A 288 -4.73 -5.71 -4.19
CA LEU A 288 -3.88 -5.57 -3.01
C LEU A 288 -2.42 -5.90 -3.38
N PRO A 289 -1.43 -5.56 -2.53
CA PRO A 289 -0.01 -5.87 -2.76
C PRO A 289 0.20 -7.34 -3.14
N SER A 290 0.47 -7.55 -4.43
CA SER A 290 0.52 -8.87 -5.06
C SER A 290 1.94 -9.45 -5.08
N SER A 291 2.09 -10.69 -5.54
CA SER A 291 3.40 -11.31 -5.79
C SER A 291 3.42 -11.94 -7.18
N VAL A 292 4.60 -12.22 -7.74
CA VAL A 292 4.72 -12.98 -9.00
C VAL A 292 4.08 -14.39 -8.92
N SER A 293 3.76 -14.83 -7.71
CA SER A 293 3.12 -16.10 -7.37
C SER A 293 1.58 -16.03 -7.30
N SER A 294 0.99 -14.85 -7.07
CA SER A 294 -0.45 -14.68 -6.85
C SER A 294 -0.92 -13.22 -6.95
N LEU A 295 -2.06 -13.00 -7.60
CA LEU A 295 -2.84 -11.78 -7.52
C LEU A 295 -3.74 -11.80 -6.28
N PHE A 296 -3.56 -10.80 -5.42
CA PHE A 296 -4.41 -10.57 -4.26
C PHE A 296 -5.43 -9.46 -4.54
N LEU A 297 -6.71 -9.69 -4.20
CA LEU A 297 -7.76 -8.69 -4.39
C LEU A 297 -8.90 -8.80 -3.37
N THR A 298 -9.59 -7.67 -3.17
CA THR A 298 -10.88 -7.62 -2.46
C THR A 298 -12.02 -7.34 -3.41
N ILE A 299 -13.21 -7.86 -3.06
CA ILE A 299 -14.48 -7.56 -3.70
C ILE A 299 -15.42 -7.02 -2.62
N MET A 300 -15.77 -5.74 -2.72
CA MET A 300 -16.54 -5.00 -1.72
C MET A 300 -18.03 -4.91 -2.12
N ASP A 301 -18.93 -5.62 -1.43
CA ASP A 301 -20.37 -5.73 -1.79
C ASP A 301 -21.09 -4.38 -1.73
N TYR A 302 -21.75 -4.00 -2.83
CA TYR A 302 -22.34 -2.69 -3.04
C TYR A 302 -23.87 -2.63 -3.04
N ASN A 303 -24.53 -3.61 -2.39
CA ASN A 303 -25.98 -3.65 -2.21
C ASN A 303 -26.55 -2.28 -1.74
N SER A 304 -27.57 -1.80 -2.45
CA SER A 304 -27.86 -0.35 -2.64
C SER A 304 -28.51 0.38 -1.47
N LYS A 305 -28.31 -0.08 -0.23
CA LYS A 305 -28.92 0.45 1.00
C LYS A 305 -27.99 0.58 2.21
N GLY A 306 -26.69 0.33 2.09
CA GLY A 306 -25.75 0.47 3.22
C GLY A 306 -24.27 0.60 2.83
N PHE A 307 -23.40 0.61 3.84
CA PHE A 307 -21.94 0.75 3.69
C PHE A 307 -21.23 -0.58 3.97
N LYS A 308 -20.12 -0.79 3.28
CA LYS A 308 -19.84 -2.09 2.65
C LYS A 308 -18.96 -3.04 3.46
N THR A 309 -19.08 -4.33 3.19
CA THR A 309 -18.12 -5.39 3.59
C THR A 309 -17.41 -5.93 2.36
N ALA A 310 -16.27 -6.61 2.54
CA ALA A 310 -15.54 -7.23 1.44
C ALA A 310 -15.20 -8.72 1.68
N SER A 311 -15.12 -9.47 0.59
CA SER A 311 -14.46 -10.77 0.49
C SER A 311 -13.03 -10.60 -0.04
N PHE A 312 -12.05 -11.34 0.50
CA PHE A 312 -10.65 -11.34 0.06
C PHE A 312 -10.30 -12.64 -0.69
N TYR A 313 -9.54 -12.51 -1.77
CA TYR A 313 -9.20 -13.58 -2.70
C TYR A 313 -7.72 -13.58 -3.08
N SER A 314 -7.21 -14.76 -3.39
CA SER A 314 -5.92 -15.00 -4.04
C SER A 314 -6.09 -15.82 -5.32
N SER A 315 -5.29 -15.55 -6.35
CA SER A 315 -5.18 -16.42 -7.52
C SER A 315 -4.12 -17.53 -7.34
N ASP A 316 -4.11 -18.48 -8.26
CA ASP A 316 -2.91 -19.26 -8.62
C ASP A 316 -1.88 -18.40 -9.37
N SER A 317 -0.68 -18.92 -9.67
CA SER A 317 0.37 -18.16 -10.37
C SER A 317 0.10 -17.96 -11.87
N SER A 318 -0.91 -18.64 -12.42
CA SER A 318 -1.48 -18.30 -13.73
C SER A 318 -2.32 -17.01 -13.70
N GLY A 319 -2.84 -16.65 -12.52
CA GLY A 319 -3.73 -15.52 -12.30
C GLY A 319 -5.19 -15.81 -12.65
N LEU A 320 -5.54 -17.03 -13.08
CA LEU A 320 -6.84 -17.38 -13.65
C LEU A 320 -7.80 -18.01 -12.65
N HIS A 321 -7.29 -18.69 -11.62
CA HIS A 321 -8.10 -19.49 -10.70
C HIS A 321 -8.11 -18.88 -9.29
N TYR A 322 -9.26 -18.35 -8.86
CA TYR A 322 -9.36 -17.60 -7.59
C TYR A 322 -9.97 -18.41 -6.45
N THR A 323 -9.32 -18.34 -5.28
CA THR A 323 -9.83 -18.89 -4.02
C THR A 323 -10.26 -17.75 -3.10
N LYS A 324 -11.46 -17.82 -2.50
CA LYS A 324 -11.85 -16.91 -1.42
C LYS A 324 -11.18 -17.35 -0.12
N LEU A 325 -10.45 -16.44 0.50
CA LEU A 325 -9.64 -16.66 1.69
C LEU A 325 -10.39 -16.28 2.98
N ILE A 326 -11.01 -15.10 3.00
CA ILE A 326 -11.89 -14.67 4.09
C ILE A 326 -13.01 -13.77 3.56
N ASP A 327 -14.04 -13.57 4.38
CA ASP A 327 -15.26 -12.86 4.05
C ASP A 327 -15.66 -11.93 5.21
N GLN A 328 -16.62 -11.02 4.98
CA GLN A 328 -17.12 -10.04 5.96
C GLN A 328 -16.03 -9.09 6.49
N ILE A 329 -15.02 -8.76 5.67
CA ILE A 329 -14.02 -7.73 6.03
C ILE A 329 -14.75 -6.38 6.15
N ALA A 330 -14.69 -5.78 7.34
CA ALA A 330 -15.40 -4.54 7.67
C ALA A 330 -14.80 -3.36 6.89
N GLY A 331 -15.60 -2.69 6.06
CA GLY A 331 -15.16 -1.56 5.23
C GLY A 331 -14.14 -1.92 4.14
N GLY A 332 -13.77 -3.20 4.00
CA GLY A 332 -12.62 -3.63 3.20
C GLY A 332 -11.25 -3.42 3.86
N HIS A 333 -11.18 -3.16 5.18
CA HIS A 333 -9.93 -2.93 5.90
C HIS A 333 -9.11 -4.22 6.11
N ILE A 334 -8.16 -4.44 5.21
CA ILE A 334 -7.17 -5.53 5.22
C ILE A 334 -5.86 -5.02 4.60
N GLU A 335 -4.74 -5.17 5.31
CA GLU A 335 -3.41 -4.78 4.84
C GLU A 335 -2.43 -5.96 4.84
N LYS A 336 -1.45 -5.90 3.92
CA LYS A 336 -0.27 -6.78 3.97
C LYS A 336 0.69 -6.26 5.04
N VAL A 337 1.32 -7.15 5.81
CA VAL A 337 2.41 -6.75 6.70
C VAL A 337 3.67 -6.55 5.87
N GLU A 338 4.26 -5.37 5.95
CA GLU A 338 5.34 -4.96 5.05
C GLU A 338 6.61 -5.80 5.22
N ASN A 339 7.29 -6.02 4.10
CA ASN A 339 8.51 -6.81 3.98
C ASN A 339 8.40 -8.29 4.43
N ILE A 340 7.21 -8.87 4.58
CA ILE A 340 7.02 -10.28 4.98
C ILE A 340 5.98 -10.98 4.09
N ASP A 341 6.38 -12.08 3.44
CA ASP A 341 5.45 -12.92 2.67
C ASP A 341 4.46 -13.66 3.58
N GLY A 342 3.25 -13.92 3.08
CA GLY A 342 2.22 -14.63 3.85
C GLY A 342 1.51 -13.82 4.93
N ALA A 343 2.03 -12.66 5.34
CA ALA A 343 1.57 -11.94 6.52
C ALA A 343 0.52 -10.86 6.21
N TRP A 344 -0.64 -10.94 6.85
CA TRP A 344 -1.81 -10.07 6.62
C TRP A 344 -2.54 -9.76 7.92
N ILE A 345 -3.11 -8.55 8.03
CA ILE A 345 -3.99 -8.12 9.13
C ILE A 345 -5.33 -7.68 8.53
N ALA A 346 -6.46 -8.08 9.12
CA ALA A 346 -7.79 -7.72 8.64
C ALA A 346 -8.80 -7.49 9.78
N ASN A 347 -9.70 -6.52 9.60
CA ASN A 347 -10.85 -6.32 10.48
C ASN A 347 -12.08 -7.05 9.90
N VAL A 348 -12.69 -7.94 10.70
CA VAL A 348 -13.74 -8.86 10.26
C VAL A 348 -14.99 -8.68 11.12
N GLY A 349 -16.14 -8.46 10.48
CA GLY A 349 -17.44 -8.47 11.17
C GLY A 349 -17.84 -9.88 11.57
N VAL A 350 -18.25 -10.09 12.83
CA VAL A 350 -18.63 -11.43 13.33
C VAL A 350 -20.14 -11.70 13.33
N ASP A 351 -20.96 -10.69 13.05
CA ASP A 351 -22.42 -10.83 13.06
C ASP A 351 -23.15 -10.08 11.93
N ALA A 352 -22.48 -9.82 10.81
CA ALA A 352 -22.98 -9.03 9.67
C ALA A 352 -24.16 -9.64 8.88
N GLN A 353 -24.79 -10.70 9.40
CA GLN A 353 -26.02 -11.31 8.87
C GLN A 353 -27.30 -10.86 9.59
N LYS A 354 -27.19 -10.00 10.62
CA LYS A 354 -28.35 -9.42 11.31
C LYS A 354 -28.90 -8.22 10.54
N ASP A 355 -30.19 -7.96 10.71
CA ASP A 355 -30.85 -6.79 10.10
C ASP A 355 -30.18 -5.46 10.49
N TYR A 356 -30.21 -4.51 9.57
CA TYR A 356 -29.61 -3.19 9.72
C TYR A 356 -30.23 -2.40 10.89
N ASP A 357 -29.51 -2.32 11.99
CA ASP A 357 -29.84 -1.50 13.15
C ASP A 357 -29.60 -0.01 12.83
N GLN A 358 -30.59 0.85 13.09
CA GLN A 358 -30.60 2.22 12.59
C GLN A 358 -29.80 3.20 13.46
N ASP A 359 -29.55 2.86 14.74
CA ASP A 359 -28.89 3.73 15.72
C ASP A 359 -27.33 3.60 15.70
N LYS A 360 -26.75 3.47 14.50
CA LYS A 360 -25.29 3.41 14.28
C LYS A 360 -24.65 4.80 14.38
N SER A 361 -23.60 4.94 15.19
CA SER A 361 -22.87 6.20 15.37
C SER A 361 -22.02 6.57 14.14
N LEU A 362 -21.47 7.79 14.13
CA LEU A 362 -20.51 8.20 13.09
C LEU A 362 -19.25 7.29 13.08
N LEU A 363 -18.82 6.81 14.25
CA LEU A 363 -17.67 5.90 14.35
C LEU A 363 -18.00 4.53 13.76
N ASP A 364 -19.19 3.99 14.05
CA ASP A 364 -19.64 2.72 13.46
C ASP A 364 -19.64 2.75 11.92
N ASN A 365 -20.04 3.89 11.35
CA ASN A 365 -20.05 4.09 9.90
C ASN A 365 -18.65 4.32 9.30
N LEU A 366 -17.70 4.88 10.06
CA LEU A 366 -16.30 5.00 9.65
C LEU A 366 -15.55 3.65 9.73
N PHE A 367 -15.94 2.76 10.64
CA PHE A 367 -15.22 1.51 10.91
C PHE A 367 -15.77 0.30 10.12
N GLY A 368 -16.69 0.52 9.17
CA GLY A 368 -17.37 -0.58 8.45
C GLY A 368 -18.39 -1.35 9.30
N GLY A 369 -18.70 -0.87 10.51
CA GLY A 369 -19.71 -1.40 11.42
C GLY A 369 -21.15 -1.10 10.97
N THR A 370 -21.37 -0.60 9.76
CA THR A 370 -22.72 -0.35 9.22
C THR A 370 -23.55 -1.63 9.11
N PHE A 371 -22.93 -2.80 8.86
CA PHE A 371 -23.62 -4.11 8.87
C PHE A 371 -23.25 -5.02 10.04
N ALA A 372 -22.00 -5.01 10.51
CA ALA A 372 -21.60 -5.75 11.72
C ALA A 372 -21.83 -4.90 12.99
N LYS A 373 -22.39 -5.48 14.05
CA LYS A 373 -22.36 -4.84 15.38
C LYS A 373 -21.00 -5.01 16.03
N ASP A 374 -20.43 -6.20 15.88
CA ASP A 374 -19.20 -6.61 16.52
C ASP A 374 -18.12 -6.84 15.43
N ILE A 375 -17.01 -6.12 15.52
CA ILE A 375 -15.83 -6.25 14.63
C ILE A 375 -14.67 -6.82 15.43
N VAL A 376 -13.92 -7.75 14.84
CA VAL A 376 -12.71 -8.31 15.44
C VAL A 376 -11.52 -8.27 14.48
N THR A 377 -10.32 -8.02 15.01
CA THR A 377 -9.09 -8.06 14.21
C THR A 377 -8.51 -9.47 14.17
N LYS A 378 -8.15 -9.91 12.97
CA LYS A 378 -7.50 -11.19 12.71
C LYS A 378 -6.18 -10.99 11.99
N VAL A 379 -5.29 -11.96 12.15
CA VAL A 379 -3.97 -12.01 11.50
C VAL A 379 -3.78 -13.34 10.78
N SER A 380 -3.08 -13.33 9.67
CA SER A 380 -2.65 -14.51 8.90
C SER A 380 -1.16 -14.46 8.63
N PHE A 381 -0.53 -15.62 8.46
CA PHE A 381 0.90 -15.77 8.17
C PHE A 381 1.17 -16.79 7.04
N ASN A 382 0.14 -17.11 6.24
CA ASN A 382 0.23 -18.06 5.13
C ASN A 382 -0.61 -17.66 3.90
N ASP A 383 -0.74 -16.35 3.66
CA ASP A 383 -1.57 -15.72 2.62
C ASP A 383 -3.07 -15.99 2.80
N GLY A 384 -3.57 -15.67 3.99
CA GLY A 384 -5.00 -15.69 4.30
C GLY A 384 -5.64 -17.08 4.31
N LYS A 385 -4.87 -18.17 4.25
CA LYS A 385 -5.39 -19.53 4.26
C LYS A 385 -5.89 -19.92 5.67
N ASP A 386 -5.13 -19.53 6.69
CA ASP A 386 -5.51 -19.63 8.10
C ASP A 386 -5.51 -18.24 8.76
N TRP A 387 -6.44 -18.01 9.70
CA TRP A 387 -6.59 -16.73 10.40
C TRP A 387 -6.74 -16.93 11.91
N ALA A 388 -5.85 -16.31 12.68
CA ALA A 388 -5.89 -16.24 14.14
C ALA A 388 -6.45 -14.89 14.63
N MET A 389 -6.87 -14.82 15.90
CA MET A 389 -7.24 -13.57 16.56
C MET A 389 -5.98 -12.84 17.04
N ALA A 390 -5.92 -11.51 16.92
CA ALA A 390 -4.81 -10.75 17.50
C ALA A 390 -4.82 -10.87 19.04
N LYS A 391 -3.65 -11.14 19.64
CA LYS A 391 -3.48 -11.40 21.08
C LYS A 391 -2.48 -10.45 21.73
N LEU A 392 -2.59 -10.29 23.05
CA LEU A 392 -1.62 -9.59 23.87
C LEU A 392 -0.57 -10.55 24.44
N ASN A 393 0.64 -10.06 24.72
CA ASN A 393 1.66 -10.79 25.47
C ASN A 393 1.37 -10.88 26.97
N ASP A 394 0.54 -9.96 27.51
CA ASP A 394 0.16 -9.97 28.92
C ASP A 394 -1.04 -10.89 29.22
N ASN A 395 -1.16 -11.33 30.48
CA ASN A 395 -2.29 -12.14 30.94
C ASN A 395 -3.58 -11.32 31.15
N SER A 396 -3.66 -10.06 30.67
CA SER A 396 -4.76 -9.14 30.98
C SER A 396 -5.98 -9.26 30.04
N CYS A 397 -5.90 -10.16 29.05
CA CYS A 397 -6.97 -10.48 28.10
C CYS A 397 -6.67 -11.84 27.46
N LYS A 398 -7.54 -12.84 27.67
CA LYS A 398 -7.33 -14.21 27.16
C LYS A 398 -8.41 -14.61 26.17
N LEU A 399 -8.00 -15.35 25.12
CA LEU A 399 -8.91 -15.90 24.12
C LEU A 399 -9.94 -16.85 24.74
N GLU A 400 -9.56 -17.57 25.81
CA GLU A 400 -10.44 -18.43 26.63
C GLU A 400 -11.62 -17.67 27.26
N ASP A 401 -11.42 -16.41 27.69
CA ASP A 401 -12.47 -15.53 28.22
C ASP A 401 -13.32 -14.87 27.11
N GLY A 402 -13.02 -15.19 25.85
CA GLY A 402 -13.50 -14.48 24.66
C GLY A 402 -12.89 -13.09 24.52
N CYS A 403 -11.68 -12.86 25.03
CA CYS A 403 -10.98 -11.57 25.00
C CYS A 403 -9.77 -11.62 24.03
N SER A 404 -9.69 -10.64 23.13
CA SER A 404 -8.62 -10.46 22.13
C SER A 404 -8.25 -8.97 22.00
N LEU A 405 -7.20 -8.65 21.23
CA LEU A 405 -6.93 -7.30 20.77
C LEU A 405 -7.73 -7.02 19.49
N HIS A 406 -8.29 -5.82 19.39
CA HIS A 406 -9.00 -5.33 18.21
C HIS A 406 -8.47 -3.94 17.85
N LEU A 407 -7.94 -3.80 16.65
CA LEU A 407 -7.33 -2.59 16.12
C LEU A 407 -8.34 -1.85 15.24
N TRP A 408 -8.48 -0.55 15.45
CA TRP A 408 -9.17 0.35 14.52
C TRP A 408 -8.28 0.65 13.33
N GLU A 409 -7.03 1.05 13.61
CA GLU A 409 -6.03 1.51 12.65
C GLU A 409 -4.69 0.83 12.96
N TYR A 410 -3.94 0.49 11.92
CA TYR A 410 -2.60 -0.13 12.00
C TYR A 410 -1.68 0.32 10.85
N SER A 411 -2.07 1.39 10.16
CA SER A 411 -1.31 2.10 9.12
C SER A 411 -0.65 3.36 9.67
N GLU A 412 0.44 3.81 9.07
CA GLU A 412 0.88 5.21 9.21
C GLU A 412 -0.18 6.17 8.64
N LEU A 413 -0.37 7.34 9.28
CA LEU A 413 -1.44 8.29 8.96
C LEU A 413 -1.43 8.73 7.49
N ASP A 414 -0.25 8.89 6.91
CA ASP A 414 -0.01 9.38 5.56
C ASP A 414 0.51 8.27 4.65
N GLY A 415 -0.19 7.12 4.63
CA GLY A 415 0.08 5.86 3.89
C GLY A 415 0.24 5.96 2.35
N SER A 416 0.59 7.12 1.83
CA SER A 416 1.29 7.35 0.57
C SER A 416 2.78 6.99 0.58
N GLY A 417 3.34 6.61 1.75
CA GLY A 417 4.69 6.08 1.87
C GLY A 417 4.85 4.65 1.36
N LYS A 418 6.09 4.16 1.28
CA LYS A 418 6.44 2.82 0.77
C LYS A 418 6.06 1.66 1.72
N PHE A 419 5.81 1.97 2.99
CA PHE A 419 5.75 0.99 4.06
C PHE A 419 4.55 1.23 5.00
N VAL A 420 3.35 0.93 4.52
CA VAL A 420 2.08 1.34 5.18
C VAL A 420 1.97 0.85 6.63
N THR A 421 2.41 -0.39 6.90
CA THR A 421 2.41 -0.99 8.25
C THR A 421 3.76 -0.89 9.00
N GLY A 422 4.76 -0.23 8.41
CA GLY A 422 6.06 0.08 9.02
C GLY A 422 7.28 -0.44 8.23
N PRO A 423 8.41 0.29 8.20
CA PRO A 423 9.58 0.00 7.35
C PRO A 423 10.48 -1.12 7.87
N THR A 424 10.06 -1.92 8.85
CA THR A 424 10.94 -2.91 9.49
C THR A 424 10.23 -4.22 9.78
N PRO A 425 10.74 -5.34 9.24
CA PRO A 425 10.19 -6.67 9.43
C PRO A 425 9.77 -6.95 10.87
N GLY A 426 8.45 -7.04 11.03
CA GLY A 426 7.77 -7.42 12.26
C GLY A 426 7.54 -6.33 13.30
N ILE A 427 7.99 -5.08 13.11
CA ILE A 427 7.75 -3.99 14.06
C ILE A 427 6.56 -3.16 13.59
N LEU A 428 5.41 -3.32 14.25
CA LEU A 428 4.14 -2.68 13.88
C LEU A 428 3.58 -1.85 15.03
N LEU A 429 2.85 -0.78 14.71
CA LEU A 429 2.00 -0.06 15.69
C LEU A 429 0.52 -0.23 15.30
N GLY A 430 -0.36 -0.12 16.29
CA GLY A 430 -1.80 -0.17 16.06
C GLY A 430 -2.60 0.52 17.15
N VAL A 431 -3.62 1.27 16.75
CA VAL A 431 -4.57 1.93 17.65
C VAL A 431 -5.82 1.05 17.78
N GLY A 432 -6.21 0.72 19.00
CA GLY A 432 -7.33 -0.19 19.23
C GLY A 432 -7.67 -0.41 20.70
N ASN A 433 -8.39 -1.47 21.01
CA ASN A 433 -8.69 -1.88 22.38
C ASN A 433 -8.63 -3.40 22.52
N LYS A 434 -8.27 -3.85 23.72
CA LYS A 434 -8.57 -5.22 24.14
C LYS A 434 -10.05 -5.37 24.50
N GLY A 435 -10.66 -6.53 24.24
CA GLY A 435 -12.07 -6.79 24.54
C GLY A 435 -12.65 -7.96 23.75
N LYS A 436 -13.98 -7.99 23.61
CA LYS A 436 -14.70 -8.98 22.78
C LYS A 436 -14.85 -8.55 21.32
N HIS A 437 -14.78 -7.24 21.08
CA HIS A 437 -14.88 -6.57 19.79
C HIS A 437 -14.17 -5.21 19.87
N LEU A 438 -13.94 -4.59 18.71
CA LEU A 438 -13.52 -3.20 18.57
C LEU A 438 -14.54 -2.26 19.23
N ALA A 439 -14.07 -1.25 19.96
CA ALA A 439 -14.90 -0.35 20.73
C ALA A 439 -15.41 0.83 19.87
N ASN A 440 -16.73 1.00 19.84
CA ASN A 440 -17.48 2.07 19.17
C ASN A 440 -17.29 3.46 19.85
N ASP A 441 -16.29 3.59 20.74
CA ASP A 441 -15.96 4.78 21.52
C ASP A 441 -14.45 4.95 21.55
N PHE A 442 -13.99 5.96 20.81
CA PHE A 442 -12.58 6.25 20.60
C PHE A 442 -11.79 6.52 21.89
N THR A 443 -12.43 6.98 22.97
CA THR A 443 -11.76 7.21 24.27
C THR A 443 -11.26 5.93 24.94
N LYS A 444 -11.80 4.78 24.53
CA LYS A 444 -11.41 3.46 25.04
C LYS A 444 -10.23 2.87 24.27
N MET A 445 -9.82 3.50 23.16
CA MET A 445 -8.70 3.05 22.36
C MET A 445 -7.36 3.49 22.96
N LYS A 446 -6.32 2.73 22.61
CA LYS A 446 -4.96 2.80 23.11
C LYS A 446 -4.01 2.40 21.99
N THR A 447 -2.74 2.79 22.09
CA THR A 447 -1.73 2.42 21.09
C THR A 447 -0.98 1.19 21.57
N TYR A 448 -0.80 0.22 20.68
CA TYR A 448 -0.14 -1.05 20.89
C TYR A 448 1.04 -1.19 19.92
N VAL A 449 2.04 -1.99 20.29
CA VAL A 449 3.22 -2.31 19.47
C VAL A 449 3.39 -3.83 19.35
N SER A 450 3.80 -4.31 18.18
CA SER A 450 4.25 -5.68 17.93
C SER A 450 5.73 -5.68 17.54
N ARG A 451 6.44 -6.80 17.79
CA ARG A 451 7.79 -7.09 17.26
C ARG A 451 7.87 -8.42 16.50
N ASP A 452 6.73 -9.03 16.24
CA ASP A 452 6.56 -10.36 15.61
C ASP A 452 5.53 -10.34 14.47
N ALA A 453 5.42 -9.22 13.75
CA ALA A 453 4.55 -9.04 12.59
C ALA A 453 3.05 -9.15 12.91
N GLY A 454 2.66 -8.78 14.14
CA GLY A 454 1.28 -8.71 14.60
C GLY A 454 0.75 -9.99 15.23
N ALA A 455 1.58 -11.02 15.40
CA ALA A 455 1.18 -12.26 16.07
C ALA A 455 0.94 -12.04 17.58
N THR A 456 1.72 -11.18 18.22
CA THR A 456 1.53 -10.69 19.59
C THR A 456 1.71 -9.17 19.66
N TRP A 457 1.14 -8.59 20.72
CA TRP A 457 1.12 -7.14 20.93
C TRP A 457 1.31 -6.78 22.40
N ASP A 458 2.00 -5.67 22.64
CA ASP A 458 2.17 -5.02 23.94
C ASP A 458 1.54 -3.63 23.93
N LYS A 459 1.06 -3.15 25.08
CA LYS A 459 0.39 -1.85 25.20
C LYS A 459 1.42 -0.71 25.33
N ALA A 460 1.69 -0.03 24.23
CA ALA A 460 2.65 1.08 24.14
C ALA A 460 2.18 2.36 24.86
N LEU A 461 0.99 2.88 24.53
CA LEU A 461 0.48 4.16 25.06
C LEU A 461 -0.97 4.01 25.55
N ASP A 462 -1.31 4.65 26.67
CA ASP A 462 -2.65 4.59 27.27
C ASP A 462 -3.73 5.45 26.58
N PHE A 463 -3.43 5.97 25.40
CA PHE A 463 -4.29 6.82 24.56
C PHE A 463 -4.15 6.43 23.07
N PRO A 464 -5.12 6.79 22.21
CA PRO A 464 -4.99 6.64 20.76
C PRO A 464 -4.04 7.71 20.20
N ALA A 465 -3.18 7.33 19.26
CA ALA A 465 -2.17 8.21 18.66
C ALA A 465 -2.07 7.97 17.15
N VAL A 466 -1.83 9.04 16.40
CA VAL A 466 -1.29 8.92 15.04
C VAL A 466 0.23 8.82 15.14
N PHE A 467 0.86 8.02 14.30
CA PHE A 467 2.28 7.66 14.43
C PHE A 467 2.99 7.55 13.08
N ALA A 468 4.33 7.60 13.15
CA ALA A 468 5.24 7.30 12.05
C ALA A 468 6.56 6.71 12.57
N PHE A 469 7.27 5.99 11.71
CA PHE A 469 8.55 5.31 11.98
C PHE A 469 9.75 6.04 11.38
N GLY A 470 10.96 5.77 11.89
CA GLY A 470 12.22 6.31 11.37
C GLY A 470 13.44 5.49 11.76
N ASP A 471 14.58 5.73 11.11
CA ASP A 471 15.81 4.92 11.19
C ASP A 471 15.54 3.41 11.01
N GLN A 472 14.61 3.04 10.12
CA GLN A 472 14.07 1.68 10.01
C GLN A 472 13.41 1.23 11.33
N GLY A 473 12.25 1.82 11.65
CA GLY A 473 11.41 1.40 12.80
C GLY A 473 12.05 1.58 14.18
N ASN A 474 13.22 2.22 14.25
CA ASN A 474 14.04 2.34 15.46
C ASN A 474 13.76 3.62 16.25
N VAL A 475 13.34 4.66 15.55
CA VAL A 475 12.58 5.77 16.12
C VAL A 475 11.10 5.53 15.83
N ILE A 476 10.25 5.71 16.83
CA ILE A 476 8.79 5.75 16.66
C ILE A 476 8.32 7.10 17.22
N LEU A 477 7.64 7.89 16.39
CA LEU A 477 7.05 9.16 16.78
C LEU A 477 5.52 9.00 16.85
N ALA A 478 4.91 9.50 17.92
CA ALA A 478 3.46 9.40 18.15
C ALA A 478 2.88 10.71 18.70
N VAL A 479 1.76 11.16 18.15
CA VAL A 479 1.01 12.33 18.63
C VAL A 479 -0.38 11.89 19.08
N PRO A 480 -0.84 12.24 20.31
CA PRO A 480 -2.17 11.90 20.78
C PRO A 480 -3.24 12.42 19.82
N TYR A 481 -4.00 11.52 19.23
CA TYR A 481 -5.12 11.85 18.37
C TYR A 481 -6.38 11.32 19.01
N ASN A 482 -7.28 12.22 19.41
CA ASN A 482 -8.58 11.86 19.99
C ASN A 482 -9.76 12.21 19.07
N GLY A 483 -9.54 13.00 18.01
CA GLY A 483 -10.57 13.40 17.04
C GLY A 483 -11.28 14.73 17.33
N LYS A 484 -11.70 15.41 16.26
CA LYS A 484 -11.97 16.86 16.20
C LYS A 484 -13.20 17.40 16.96
N LYS A 485 -14.05 16.58 17.58
CA LYS A 485 -15.40 17.02 18.06
C LYS A 485 -15.66 16.92 19.57
N LYS A 486 -14.69 16.52 20.40
CA LYS A 486 -14.96 16.25 21.83
C LYS A 486 -13.74 16.33 22.78
N TYR A 487 -12.54 16.63 22.30
CA TYR A 487 -11.30 16.42 23.06
C TYR A 487 -10.26 17.51 22.80
N ASP A 488 -9.37 17.71 23.78
CA ASP A 488 -8.24 18.63 23.71
C ASP A 488 -7.32 18.41 22.48
N PRO A 489 -6.66 19.46 21.98
CA PRO A 489 -5.52 19.32 21.07
C PRO A 489 -4.35 18.58 21.76
N ALA A 490 -3.49 17.98 20.95
CA ALA A 490 -2.23 17.38 21.40
C ALA A 490 -1.31 18.46 22.00
N LYS A 491 -1.07 18.38 23.31
CA LYS A 491 -0.19 19.29 24.07
C LYS A 491 1.26 18.79 24.16
N ASN A 492 1.51 17.54 23.76
CA ASN A 492 2.83 16.90 23.74
C ASN A 492 2.89 15.94 22.54
N LEU A 493 4.07 15.79 21.94
CA LEU A 493 4.42 14.59 21.18
C LEU A 493 5.06 13.55 22.12
N PHE A 494 5.05 12.29 21.70
CA PHE A 494 5.66 11.16 22.39
C PHE A 494 6.58 10.43 21.43
N PHE A 495 7.67 9.85 21.92
CA PHE A 495 8.58 9.09 21.07
C PHE A 495 9.22 7.91 21.81
N SER A 496 9.61 6.89 21.05
CA SER A 496 10.39 5.75 21.51
C SER A 496 11.63 5.57 20.66
N LEU A 497 12.75 5.22 21.30
CA LEU A 497 14.03 4.88 20.66
C LEU A 497 14.39 3.39 20.84
N ASP A 498 13.50 2.62 21.47
CA ASP A 498 13.65 1.21 21.85
C ASP A 498 12.47 0.35 21.33
N GLN A 499 11.99 0.70 20.13
CA GLN A 499 10.95 -0.03 19.39
C GLN A 499 9.66 -0.23 20.23
N GLY A 500 9.19 0.84 20.87
CA GLY A 500 7.91 0.94 21.57
C GLY A 500 7.89 0.47 23.02
N LYS A 501 9.04 0.08 23.60
CA LYS A 501 9.17 -0.48 24.95
C LYS A 501 9.16 0.58 26.05
N SER A 502 9.76 1.73 25.80
CA SER A 502 9.68 2.93 26.65
C SER A 502 9.41 4.17 25.79
N TRP A 503 8.78 5.16 26.41
CA TRP A 503 8.25 6.34 25.74
C TRP A 503 8.58 7.61 26.53
N ASP A 504 9.38 8.46 25.92
CA ASP A 504 9.59 9.85 26.36
C ASP A 504 8.56 10.76 25.69
N LYS A 505 8.51 12.03 26.12
CA LYS A 505 7.55 13.02 25.59
C LYS A 505 8.15 14.42 25.57
N VAL A 506 7.75 15.22 24.58
CA VAL A 506 8.15 16.63 24.46
C VAL A 506 6.89 17.49 24.38
N LYS A 507 6.86 18.59 25.13
CA LYS A 507 5.73 19.53 25.08
C LYS A 507 5.79 20.33 23.77
N LEU A 508 4.66 20.42 23.07
CA LEU A 508 4.55 21.30 21.90
C LEU A 508 4.41 22.77 22.33
N GLU A 509 4.96 23.70 21.54
CA GLU A 509 4.86 25.14 21.79
C GLU A 509 3.40 25.60 21.66
N VAL A 510 2.77 25.25 20.53
CA VAL A 510 1.36 25.43 20.23
C VAL A 510 0.68 24.05 20.17
N PRO A 511 -0.34 23.78 21.01
CA PRO A 511 -1.11 22.53 20.93
C PRO A 511 -1.84 22.42 19.59
N ILE A 512 -1.82 21.24 18.98
CA ILE A 512 -2.42 20.99 17.65
C ILE A 512 -3.40 19.83 17.62
N TYR A 513 -4.38 19.88 16.73
CA TYR A 513 -4.94 18.68 16.13
C TYR A 513 -4.04 18.27 14.96
N PRO A 514 -3.38 17.10 14.99
CA PRO A 514 -2.53 16.67 13.88
C PRO A 514 -3.38 16.46 12.61
N LEU A 515 -2.82 16.86 11.48
CA LEU A 515 -3.33 16.62 10.13
C LEU A 515 -2.52 15.53 9.41
N THR A 516 -1.20 15.51 9.63
CA THR A 516 -0.24 14.60 8.98
C THR A 516 0.99 14.38 9.89
N ILE A 517 1.58 13.19 9.84
CA ILE A 517 2.93 12.88 10.34
C ILE A 517 3.67 12.09 9.26
N LEU A 518 4.78 12.63 8.76
CA LEU A 518 5.52 12.04 7.65
C LEU A 518 7.05 12.11 7.84
N THR A 519 7.74 11.19 7.18
CA THR A 519 9.20 10.96 7.17
C THR A 519 9.66 10.79 5.72
N THR A 520 10.91 10.41 5.47
CA THR A 520 11.33 10.02 4.11
C THR A 520 10.60 8.75 3.66
N ILE A 521 10.32 8.61 2.36
CA ILE A 521 9.45 7.54 1.83
C ILE A 521 9.99 6.13 2.15
N ASP A 522 11.32 6.00 2.28
CA ASP A 522 12.05 4.79 2.67
C ASP A 522 12.08 4.50 4.19
N GLY A 523 11.60 5.40 5.04
CA GLY A 523 11.61 5.26 6.50
C GLY A 523 13.01 5.21 7.15
N THR A 524 14.10 5.54 6.45
CA THR A 524 15.46 5.52 7.02
C THR A 524 15.85 6.83 7.71
N SER A 525 15.16 7.93 7.43
CA SER A 525 15.39 9.20 8.11
C SER A 525 15.04 9.15 9.61
N ARG A 526 15.70 10.01 10.38
CA ARG A 526 15.41 10.31 11.80
C ARG A 526 14.67 11.65 11.97
N LYS A 527 14.19 12.21 10.88
CA LYS A 527 13.57 13.53 10.82
C LYS A 527 12.12 13.38 10.38
N PHE A 528 11.24 13.99 11.15
CA PHE A 528 9.80 13.90 10.97
C PHE A 528 9.22 15.28 10.79
N ILE A 529 8.19 15.37 9.96
CA ILE A 529 7.27 16.51 9.89
C ILE A 529 5.98 16.11 10.60
N ILE A 530 5.51 16.95 11.52
CA ILE A 530 4.14 16.94 12.02
C ILE A 530 3.46 18.22 11.53
N SER A 531 2.38 18.13 10.76
CA SER A 531 1.50 19.30 10.52
C SER A 531 0.20 19.18 11.32
N GLY A 532 -0.33 20.32 11.76
CA GLY A 532 -1.59 20.40 12.49
C GLY A 532 -2.19 21.80 12.53
N VAL A 533 -3.41 21.90 13.06
CA VAL A 533 -4.14 23.18 13.28
C VAL A 533 -4.38 23.41 14.78
N ASP A 534 -4.49 24.67 15.18
CA ASP A 534 -4.70 25.07 16.58
C ASP A 534 -6.14 24.86 17.08
N GLU A 535 -6.34 25.07 18.39
CA GLU A 535 -7.61 24.81 19.09
C GLU A 535 -8.77 25.72 18.67
N ASP A 536 -8.47 26.94 18.21
CA ASP A 536 -9.44 27.88 17.62
C ASP A 536 -9.97 27.41 16.25
N TYR A 537 -9.40 26.34 15.67
CA TYR A 537 -9.56 25.96 14.27
C TYR A 537 -9.27 27.12 13.31
N SER A 538 -8.21 27.89 13.59
CA SER A 538 -7.79 28.97 12.71
C SER A 538 -7.39 28.39 11.34
N THR A 539 -7.28 29.24 10.32
CA THR A 539 -6.70 28.80 9.05
C THR A 539 -5.21 28.49 9.17
N SER A 540 -4.57 28.74 10.31
CA SER A 540 -3.14 28.55 10.47
C SER A 540 -2.78 27.07 10.57
N GLU A 541 -1.77 26.67 9.80
CA GLU A 541 -1.13 25.35 9.91
C GLU A 541 0.22 25.51 10.60
N TYR A 542 0.49 24.63 11.54
CA TYR A 542 1.71 24.59 12.35
C TYR A 542 2.48 23.35 11.94
N ILE A 543 3.68 23.56 11.40
CA ILE A 543 4.57 22.52 10.89
C ILE A 543 5.74 22.41 11.87
N TYR A 544 5.83 21.28 12.56
CA TYR A 544 6.97 20.94 13.42
C TYR A 544 7.91 20.01 12.66
N SER A 545 9.17 20.40 12.56
CA SER A 545 10.26 19.49 12.18
C SER A 545 10.89 18.94 13.47
N VAL A 546 11.03 17.62 13.57
CA VAL A 546 11.58 16.93 14.76
C VAL A 546 12.74 16.04 14.32
N ASP A 547 13.95 16.29 14.83
CA ASP A 547 15.19 15.61 14.42
C ASP A 547 15.82 14.82 15.58
N PHE A 548 15.83 13.50 15.44
CA PHE A 548 16.39 12.56 16.42
C PHE A 548 17.87 12.21 16.18
N THR A 549 18.55 12.83 15.19
CA THR A 549 19.92 12.45 14.78
C THR A 549 20.97 12.54 15.89
N ASN A 550 20.74 13.39 16.90
CA ASN A 550 21.67 13.55 18.03
C ASN A 550 21.43 12.57 19.19
N ALA A 551 20.39 11.72 19.14
CA ALA A 551 20.19 10.69 20.16
C ALA A 551 21.32 9.66 20.16
N PHE A 552 21.52 9.02 21.32
CA PHE A 552 22.61 8.07 21.58
C PHE A 552 24.03 8.61 21.31
N ASP A 553 24.23 9.93 21.33
CA ASP A 553 25.46 10.63 20.93
C ASP A 553 25.79 10.45 19.43
N GLY A 554 24.79 10.20 18.58
CA GLY A 554 24.96 10.00 17.13
C GLY A 554 25.62 8.67 16.72
N LYS A 555 25.71 7.70 17.65
CA LYS A 555 26.43 6.43 17.43
C LYS A 555 25.79 5.57 16.33
N THR A 556 26.62 5.12 15.39
CA THR A 556 26.28 4.07 14.42
C THR A 556 26.33 2.69 15.07
N CYS A 557 25.38 1.82 14.74
CA CYS A 557 25.33 0.43 15.21
C CYS A 557 26.47 -0.42 14.64
N SER A 558 27.06 -1.26 15.49
CA SER A 558 27.98 -2.33 15.12
C SER A 558 27.23 -3.62 14.78
N ASP A 559 27.92 -4.65 14.26
CA ASP A 559 27.30 -5.96 14.03
C ASP A 559 26.75 -6.62 15.31
N GLU A 560 27.29 -6.28 16.49
CA GLU A 560 26.83 -6.77 17.79
C GLU A 560 25.49 -6.16 18.22
N ASP A 561 25.08 -5.03 17.62
CA ASP A 561 23.83 -4.33 17.94
C ASP A 561 22.59 -4.88 17.18
N PHE A 562 22.77 -5.90 16.33
CA PHE A 562 21.68 -6.50 15.54
C PHE A 562 21.24 -7.88 16.07
N GLU A 563 19.96 -8.20 15.86
CA GLU A 563 19.35 -9.52 16.06
C GLU A 563 18.92 -10.12 14.71
N GLU A 564 18.90 -11.45 14.63
CA GLU A 564 18.19 -12.17 13.55
C GLU A 564 16.73 -12.35 13.99
N PHE A 565 15.81 -11.72 13.27
CA PHE A 565 14.38 -11.94 13.40
C PHE A 565 13.93 -13.00 12.38
N VAL A 566 13.27 -14.05 12.86
CA VAL A 566 12.68 -15.09 12.00
C VAL A 566 11.20 -14.78 11.81
N ALA A 567 10.80 -14.51 10.58
CA ALA A 567 9.41 -14.18 10.28
C ALA A 567 8.52 -15.44 10.23
N ARG A 568 7.21 -15.22 10.42
CA ARG A 568 6.19 -16.29 10.51
C ARG A 568 6.46 -17.36 11.58
N GLN A 569 7.23 -17.03 12.62
CA GLN A 569 7.37 -17.84 13.82
C GLN A 569 6.36 -17.35 14.87
N ILE A 570 5.33 -18.15 15.14
CA ILE A 570 4.22 -17.82 16.05
C ILE A 570 4.38 -18.69 17.30
N ASP A 571 4.59 -18.09 18.48
CA ASP A 571 4.95 -18.80 19.71
C ASP A 571 6.17 -19.72 19.50
N ASP A 572 6.34 -20.77 20.31
CA ASP A 572 7.44 -21.74 20.23
C ASP A 572 7.34 -22.73 19.04
N ASN A 573 6.61 -22.38 17.97
CA ASN A 573 6.42 -23.25 16.79
C ASN A 573 7.57 -23.12 15.78
N GLU A 574 7.62 -24.07 14.84
CA GLU A 574 8.48 -23.99 13.65
C GLU A 574 8.03 -22.85 12.71
N PRO A 575 8.96 -22.06 12.13
CA PRO A 575 8.63 -21.00 11.19
C PRO A 575 7.85 -21.52 9.97
N ILE A 576 6.73 -20.86 9.64
CA ILE A 576 5.85 -21.28 8.54
C ILE A 576 6.57 -21.05 7.20
N CYS A 577 6.53 -22.08 6.35
CA CYS A 577 7.01 -21.97 4.98
C CYS A 577 5.94 -21.33 4.07
N VAL A 578 6.32 -20.30 3.31
CA VAL A 578 5.48 -19.65 2.29
C VAL A 578 6.33 -19.48 1.02
N TYR A 579 5.74 -19.69 -0.15
CA TYR A 579 6.46 -19.75 -1.45
C TYR A 579 7.78 -20.55 -1.41
N GLY A 580 7.81 -21.66 -0.66
CA GLY A 580 8.97 -22.52 -0.54
C GLY A 580 10.14 -21.97 0.28
N HIS A 581 9.98 -20.86 1.01
CA HIS A 581 11.02 -20.31 1.88
C HIS A 581 10.54 -19.90 3.28
N ARG A 582 11.52 -19.81 4.18
CA ARG A 582 11.45 -19.12 5.47
C ARG A 582 12.23 -17.82 5.34
N GLU A 583 11.71 -16.76 5.95
CA GLU A 583 12.33 -15.43 5.86
C GLU A 583 13.00 -15.06 7.18
N LYS A 584 14.23 -14.58 7.07
CA LYS A 584 15.01 -14.06 8.19
C LYS A 584 15.46 -12.63 7.88
N PHE A 585 15.53 -11.79 8.90
CA PHE A 585 15.86 -10.37 8.76
C PHE A 585 16.83 -9.94 9.85
N LYS A 586 17.89 -9.22 9.46
CA LYS A 586 18.83 -8.62 10.40
C LYS A 586 18.35 -7.22 10.76
N ARG A 587 17.82 -7.03 11.98
CA ARG A 587 17.30 -5.74 12.49
C ARG A 587 18.01 -5.32 13.79
N ARG A 588 17.99 -4.04 14.15
CA ARG A 588 18.60 -3.58 15.42
C ARG A 588 17.90 -4.24 16.62
N LYS A 589 18.68 -4.67 17.61
CA LYS A 589 18.18 -5.11 18.93
C LYS A 589 17.39 -4.02 19.61
N GLN A 590 16.36 -4.41 20.35
CA GLN A 590 15.46 -3.48 21.02
C GLN A 590 16.17 -2.51 21.99
N ASP A 591 17.24 -2.96 22.66
CA ASP A 591 17.96 -2.23 23.71
C ASP A 591 19.29 -1.60 23.26
N ALA A 592 19.69 -1.78 22.00
CA ALA A 592 20.93 -1.23 21.46
C ALA A 592 20.87 0.30 21.32
N LYS A 593 21.88 0.99 21.87
CA LYS A 593 21.91 2.46 21.96
C LYS A 593 22.74 3.07 20.84
N CYS A 594 22.21 2.92 19.64
CA CYS A 594 22.79 3.33 18.37
C CYS A 594 21.70 3.47 17.30
N PHE A 595 22.05 4.09 16.19
CA PHE A 595 21.24 4.16 14.97
C PHE A 595 21.87 3.34 13.84
N VAL A 596 21.03 2.79 12.96
CA VAL A 596 21.47 1.97 11.83
C VAL A 596 22.31 2.79 10.85
N ASN A 597 21.99 4.09 10.69
CA ASN A 597 22.78 5.06 9.90
C ASN A 597 23.01 4.67 8.42
N LYS A 598 22.23 3.71 7.91
CA LYS A 598 22.14 3.32 6.50
C LYS A 598 20.95 4.01 5.86
N LEU A 599 21.14 5.29 5.54
CA LEU A 599 20.17 6.01 4.70
C LEU A 599 20.04 5.30 3.36
N PHE A 600 18.81 5.17 2.85
CA PHE A 600 18.52 4.73 1.48
C PHE A 600 18.92 3.26 1.18
N GLU A 601 19.02 2.40 2.21
CA GLU A 601 19.28 0.97 2.05
C GLU A 601 18.19 0.11 2.73
N ASP A 602 17.32 -0.49 1.91
CA ASP A 602 16.24 -1.38 2.36
C ASP A 602 16.73 -2.56 3.21
N VAL A 603 15.87 -3.02 4.13
CA VAL A 603 16.10 -4.24 4.93
C VAL A 603 16.08 -5.45 4.00
N LYS A 604 17.19 -6.18 3.95
CA LYS A 604 17.37 -7.33 3.06
C LYS A 604 16.87 -8.61 3.71
N VAL A 605 15.99 -9.33 2.99
CA VAL A 605 15.58 -10.69 3.34
C VAL A 605 16.77 -11.66 3.22
N ILE A 606 16.86 -12.57 4.17
CA ILE A 606 17.75 -13.73 4.16
C ILE A 606 16.84 -14.94 3.94
N ASP A 607 16.83 -15.45 2.70
CA ASP A 607 16.04 -16.61 2.29
C ASP A 607 16.61 -17.91 2.87
N ASP A 608 15.76 -18.70 3.52
CA ASP A 608 16.05 -20.06 4.02
C ASP A 608 15.12 -21.08 3.32
N PRO A 609 15.57 -21.76 2.25
CA PRO A 609 14.72 -22.63 1.42
C PRO A 609 14.18 -23.87 2.15
N CYS A 610 12.87 -24.07 2.06
CA CYS A 610 12.18 -25.26 2.56
C CYS A 610 12.36 -26.45 1.60
N GLN A 611 12.23 -27.69 2.10
CA GLN A 611 12.09 -28.86 1.24
C GLN A 611 10.71 -28.88 0.56
N CYS A 612 10.65 -29.04 -0.77
CA CYS A 612 9.38 -29.01 -1.52
C CYS A 612 8.37 -30.07 -1.05
N THR A 613 7.15 -29.62 -0.80
CA THR A 613 5.98 -30.39 -0.36
C THR A 613 4.93 -30.46 -1.49
N GLU A 614 3.71 -30.98 -1.24
CA GLU A 614 2.63 -30.88 -2.23
C GLU A 614 1.95 -29.50 -2.29
N VAL A 615 2.16 -28.61 -1.31
CA VAL A 615 1.58 -27.25 -1.33
C VAL A 615 2.39 -26.24 -2.15
N ASP A 616 3.61 -26.61 -2.53
CA ASP A 616 4.50 -25.83 -3.40
C ASP A 616 4.17 -25.98 -4.90
N PHE A 617 3.21 -26.86 -5.24
CA PHE A 617 2.78 -27.15 -6.60
C PHE A 617 1.31 -26.78 -6.82
N GLU A 618 1.05 -26.13 -7.95
CA GLU A 618 -0.29 -25.82 -8.45
C GLU A 618 -0.63 -26.64 -9.69
N CYS A 619 -1.86 -26.51 -10.20
CA CYS A 619 -2.26 -27.19 -11.43
C CYS A 619 -1.64 -26.50 -12.66
N ASN A 620 -1.19 -27.29 -13.62
CA ASN A 620 -0.58 -26.78 -14.85
C ASN A 620 -1.64 -26.13 -15.76
N VAL A 621 -1.21 -25.28 -16.69
CA VAL A 621 -2.06 -24.74 -17.76
C VAL A 621 -2.71 -25.89 -18.53
N GLY A 622 -4.04 -25.85 -18.68
CA GLY A 622 -4.84 -26.98 -19.17
C GLY A 622 -5.42 -27.89 -18.08
N PHE A 623 -5.11 -27.65 -16.80
CA PHE A 623 -5.69 -28.32 -15.64
C PHE A 623 -6.23 -27.30 -14.64
N LYS A 624 -7.14 -27.74 -13.77
CA LYS A 624 -7.67 -26.97 -12.64
C LYS A 624 -7.80 -27.86 -11.40
N LEU A 625 -7.99 -27.26 -10.24
CA LEU A 625 -8.18 -28.01 -8.98
C LEU A 625 -9.50 -28.81 -8.99
N SER A 626 -9.47 -29.99 -8.37
CA SER A 626 -10.62 -30.88 -8.22
C SER A 626 -11.50 -30.51 -7.02
N GLU A 627 -12.80 -30.35 -7.28
CA GLU A 627 -13.86 -30.23 -6.25
C GLU A 627 -13.90 -31.42 -5.27
N LYS A 628 -13.24 -32.54 -5.59
CA LYS A 628 -13.30 -33.82 -4.84
C LYS A 628 -12.03 -34.16 -4.07
N GLY A 629 -11.02 -33.29 -4.04
CA GLY A 629 -9.81 -33.53 -3.25
C GLY A 629 -8.75 -32.45 -3.39
N ALA A 630 -8.23 -31.99 -2.25
CA ALA A 630 -7.10 -31.07 -2.18
C ALA A 630 -5.90 -31.60 -2.98
N HIS A 631 -5.20 -30.68 -3.67
CA HIS A 631 -4.03 -30.95 -4.52
C HIS A 631 -4.23 -32.00 -5.64
N VAL A 632 -5.47 -32.34 -6.01
CA VAL A 632 -5.76 -33.18 -7.20
C VAL A 632 -6.12 -32.28 -8.37
N CYS A 633 -5.31 -32.32 -9.43
CA CYS A 633 -5.55 -31.55 -10.66
C CYS A 633 -6.31 -32.38 -11.70
N VAL A 634 -7.30 -31.78 -12.35
CA VAL A 634 -8.16 -32.39 -13.36
C VAL A 634 -8.15 -31.56 -14.66
N PRO A 635 -8.26 -32.18 -15.86
CA PRO A 635 -8.22 -31.46 -17.13
C PRO A 635 -9.27 -30.36 -17.24
N ASP A 636 -8.86 -29.13 -17.58
CA ASP A 636 -9.76 -28.08 -18.03
C ASP A 636 -9.93 -28.18 -19.56
N ALA A 637 -11.04 -28.74 -19.98
CA ALA A 637 -11.39 -28.91 -21.39
C ALA A 637 -11.46 -27.57 -22.16
N LYS A 638 -11.74 -26.43 -21.51
CA LYS A 638 -11.75 -25.11 -22.18
C LYS A 638 -10.32 -24.69 -22.53
N GLN A 639 -9.41 -24.73 -21.57
CA GLN A 639 -8.00 -24.39 -21.77
C GLN A 639 -7.34 -25.36 -22.76
N ILE A 640 -7.49 -26.67 -22.58
CA ILE A 640 -6.93 -27.68 -23.49
C ILE A 640 -7.43 -27.47 -24.92
N SER A 641 -8.73 -27.21 -25.12
CA SER A 641 -9.30 -26.92 -26.44
C SER A 641 -8.61 -25.72 -27.11
N LYS A 642 -8.43 -24.61 -26.38
CA LYS A 642 -7.69 -23.42 -26.84
C LYS A 642 -6.23 -23.76 -27.21
N MET A 643 -5.52 -24.51 -26.36
CA MET A 643 -4.13 -24.93 -26.60
C MET A 643 -4.00 -25.80 -27.86
N CYS A 644 -4.95 -26.72 -28.09
CA CYS A 644 -4.98 -27.61 -29.26
C CYS A 644 -5.23 -26.88 -30.59
N GLN A 645 -5.76 -25.66 -30.61
CA GLN A 645 -5.95 -24.89 -31.86
C GLN A 645 -4.63 -24.65 -32.61
N SER A 646 -3.51 -24.63 -31.89
CA SER A 646 -2.17 -24.41 -32.45
C SER A 646 -1.34 -25.69 -32.66
N LYS A 647 -1.76 -26.84 -32.09
CA LYS A 647 -0.92 -28.04 -31.92
C LYS A 647 -1.72 -29.33 -32.07
N LYS A 648 -1.24 -30.26 -32.90
CA LYS A 648 -1.86 -31.58 -33.14
C LYS A 648 -1.77 -32.54 -31.95
N GLU A 649 -0.79 -32.35 -31.07
CA GLU A 649 -0.55 -33.15 -29.87
C GLU A 649 -0.08 -32.22 -28.76
N LEU A 650 -0.57 -32.45 -27.53
CA LEU A 650 -0.13 -31.75 -26.33
C LEU A 650 0.37 -32.78 -25.31
N LYS A 651 1.50 -32.48 -24.67
CA LYS A 651 2.06 -33.27 -23.59
C LYS A 651 2.29 -32.36 -22.40
N LEU A 652 1.45 -32.52 -21.38
CA LEU A 652 1.38 -31.67 -20.21
C LEU A 652 1.59 -32.54 -18.95
N THR A 653 2.16 -31.96 -17.89
CA THR A 653 2.03 -32.50 -16.53
C THR A 653 0.74 -32.00 -15.90
N ASP A 654 0.17 -32.74 -14.95
CA ASP A 654 -1.02 -32.33 -14.18
C ASP A 654 -0.75 -31.14 -13.26
N LYS A 655 0.47 -31.05 -12.73
CA LYS A 655 0.95 -29.97 -11.86
C LYS A 655 2.20 -29.26 -12.41
N VAL A 656 2.50 -28.08 -11.87
CA VAL A 656 3.76 -27.33 -11.99
C VAL A 656 4.16 -26.78 -10.62
N LEU A 657 5.44 -26.41 -10.45
CA LEU A 657 5.86 -25.62 -9.30
C LEU A 657 5.23 -24.23 -9.41
N VAL A 658 4.70 -23.68 -8.31
CA VAL A 658 4.16 -22.30 -8.26
C VAL A 658 5.23 -21.32 -8.74
N GLN A 659 4.89 -20.39 -9.64
CA GLN A 659 5.88 -19.41 -10.14
C GLN A 659 6.42 -18.56 -8.98
N GLY A 660 7.73 -18.34 -8.94
CA GLY A 660 8.40 -17.62 -7.84
C GLY A 660 8.71 -18.46 -6.59
N ASN A 661 8.21 -19.69 -6.48
CA ASN A 661 8.49 -20.55 -5.33
C ASN A 661 9.98 -20.97 -5.28
N LYS A 662 10.58 -20.86 -4.08
CA LYS A 662 12.01 -21.03 -3.82
C LYS A 662 12.40 -22.40 -3.22
N CYS A 663 11.48 -23.37 -3.13
CA CYS A 663 11.74 -24.62 -2.40
C CYS A 663 12.84 -25.50 -3.03
N ASP A 664 13.59 -26.19 -2.17
CA ASP A 664 14.56 -27.21 -2.59
C ASP A 664 13.88 -28.56 -2.87
N MET A 665 14.07 -29.04 -4.10
CA MET A 665 13.64 -30.38 -4.54
C MET A 665 14.58 -31.50 -4.06
N GLY A 666 15.79 -31.15 -3.64
CA GLY A 666 16.86 -32.08 -3.28
C GLY A 666 17.09 -33.12 -4.39
N ASN A 667 17.15 -34.39 -4.00
CA ASN A 667 17.30 -35.50 -4.95
C ASN A 667 15.98 -35.97 -5.61
N LYS A 668 14.84 -35.33 -5.33
CA LYS A 668 13.54 -35.74 -5.89
C LYS A 668 13.34 -35.12 -7.28
N LYS A 669 13.10 -35.96 -8.28
CA LYS A 669 12.69 -35.51 -9.62
C LYS A 669 11.19 -35.17 -9.63
N LEU A 670 10.79 -34.08 -10.30
CA LEU A 670 9.39 -33.61 -10.49
C LEU A 670 8.35 -34.73 -10.64
N ARG A 671 8.67 -35.78 -11.43
CA ARG A 671 7.85 -36.98 -11.64
C ARG A 671 7.40 -37.75 -10.37
N PHE A 672 7.94 -37.46 -9.19
CA PHE A 672 7.51 -38.06 -7.92
C PHE A 672 6.31 -37.34 -7.29
N TYR A 673 6.01 -36.10 -7.71
CA TYR A 673 4.88 -35.29 -7.23
C TYR A 673 3.68 -35.27 -8.18
N PHE A 674 3.84 -35.84 -9.39
CA PHE A 674 2.93 -35.70 -10.52
C PHE A 674 2.33 -37.06 -10.93
N ARG A 675 1.03 -37.12 -11.25
CA ARG A 675 0.46 -38.32 -11.88
C ARG A 675 0.64 -38.24 -13.39
N ARG A 676 1.21 -39.30 -13.97
CA ARG A 676 1.15 -39.51 -15.42
C ARG A 676 -0.26 -39.97 -15.80
N ASN A 677 -0.99 -39.10 -16.48
CA ASN A 677 -2.17 -39.42 -17.27
C ASN A 677 -1.82 -39.26 -18.76
#